data_AF-A0A9E0F0F5-F1
#
_entry.id   AF-A0A9E0F0F5-F1
#
_cell.length_a   1.000
_cell.length_b   1.000
_cell.length_c   1.000
_cell.angle_alpha   90.00
_cell.angle_beta   90.00
_cell.angle_gamma   90.00
#
_symmetry.space_group_name_H-M   'P 1'
#
loop_
_entity.id
_entity.type
_entity.pdbx_description
1 polymer ?
#
loop_
_entity_poly.entity_id
_entity_poly.type
_entity_poly.pdbx_seq_one_letter_code
_entity_poly.pdbx_strand_id
1 'polypeptide(L)'
;MRKALTILVFIFVSSLCYGQEVLVNLSGYRTISDVTKKSNYTKTNLSLPFFDDFARNTPYPTPELWEPSNAISNKTYAINPPTVGAVTFDAVNRKGVLHQHLTTTPQPADTLTSLPINLNYPATDSIYLSFNVQPGGLGYQPSPNDSLVLELYSPSENRWVRGWASSVDFNANKIAFYNHLLNNKDEKSSTKLDSTFFTVNINIDNPIFLENGFRFRFIGYASLMENATVPGYKTNSDHWHIDLVYLNRLRNWDDTIYNDIAFRKPIKSMLKNYTSVPWTHFADAEASEIKNPREFSIVYNNLGPTTWNVTRRFAVTNLSTGNEYAFSGGAENIYGYEEFTYTRPFDYTFTSAWPDSAKFMLKTFLQTDFDESTKHLRYNDTLVHQLNFYNYYALDDGSAESGYGLFGEGTINAMIAQKFYSYKADNLVGVMIYFNRSYQDANNQPFKISIWADNNGKPGELLYQRSTTRPLFTDSLNCFTVYRTDPVSIPVGNFYIGWQQSTIEFLNVGFDRNTNSRERIFHTLPGYWTNTQFEGTIMIRPIFGKLYQNPTTAPISTTSNIRVYPNPASEKIYIDVGNGIAVNSYQLISITGQVIESKSVYQNEPIDVEHIPTGMYLLKVNLANGQSLTSKVIIKQ
;
A
#
# COMPACT_ATOMS: atom_id res chain seq x y z
N MET A 1 -56.42 -14.41 -15.53
CA MET A 1 -55.34 -14.51 -14.52
C MET A 1 -53.98 -15.00 -15.05
N ARG A 2 -53.86 -15.63 -16.24
CA ARG A 2 -52.54 -16.08 -16.75
C ARG A 2 -51.69 -15.03 -17.48
N LYS A 3 -52.24 -13.87 -17.88
CA LYS A 3 -51.46 -12.76 -18.49
C LYS A 3 -50.93 -11.73 -17.49
N ALA A 4 -51.47 -11.68 -16.27
CA ALA A 4 -51.00 -10.79 -15.21
C ALA A 4 -49.79 -11.36 -14.44
N LEU A 5 -49.65 -12.70 -14.41
CA LEU A 5 -48.54 -13.35 -13.72
C LEU A 5 -47.22 -13.28 -14.52
N THR A 6 -47.29 -13.22 -15.85
CA THR A 6 -46.09 -13.11 -16.71
C THR A 6 -45.47 -11.70 -16.69
N ILE A 7 -46.29 -10.67 -16.43
CA ILE A 7 -45.82 -9.27 -16.28
C ILE A 7 -45.26 -9.03 -14.88
N LEU A 8 -45.80 -9.69 -13.85
CA LEU A 8 -45.27 -9.57 -12.47
C LEU A 8 -43.94 -10.31 -12.27
N VAL A 9 -43.70 -11.41 -13.00
CA VAL A 9 -42.42 -12.14 -12.98
C VAL A 9 -41.33 -11.41 -13.79
N PHE A 10 -41.69 -10.54 -14.75
CA PHE A 10 -40.73 -9.68 -15.47
C PHE A 10 -40.32 -8.42 -14.69
N ILE A 11 -41.05 -8.05 -13.63
CA ILE A 11 -40.73 -6.89 -12.77
C ILE A 11 -39.88 -7.29 -11.55
N PHE A 12 -39.78 -8.59 -11.23
CA PHE A 12 -38.96 -9.10 -10.11
C PHE A 12 -37.63 -9.74 -10.53
N VAL A 13 -37.29 -9.73 -11.82
CA VAL A 13 -35.96 -10.16 -12.35
C VAL A 13 -35.15 -8.95 -12.89
N SER A 14 -35.64 -7.72 -12.71
CA SER A 14 -34.98 -6.47 -13.12
C SER A 14 -34.31 -5.70 -11.97
N SER A 15 -33.84 -6.40 -10.93
CA SER A 15 -32.65 -5.95 -10.19
C SER A 15 -31.40 -6.31 -11.00
N LEU A 16 -31.37 -5.88 -12.26
CA LEU A 16 -30.15 -5.81 -13.04
C LEU A 16 -29.32 -4.68 -12.44
N CYS A 17 -28.03 -4.92 -12.26
CA CYS A 17 -27.05 -4.00 -11.70
C CYS A 17 -27.08 -2.65 -12.43
N TYR A 18 -27.89 -1.71 -11.95
CA TYR A 18 -27.71 -0.30 -12.24
C TYR A 18 -26.32 0.10 -11.77
N GLY A 19 -25.66 0.95 -12.55
CA GLY A 19 -24.34 1.47 -12.20
C GLY A 19 -24.29 1.94 -10.75
N GLN A 20 -23.34 1.43 -9.99
CA GLN A 20 -23.18 1.77 -8.58
C GLN A 20 -21.72 2.10 -8.31
N GLU A 21 -21.49 3.06 -7.40
CA GLU A 21 -20.17 3.20 -6.81
C GLU A 21 -19.84 2.00 -5.93
N VAL A 22 -18.60 1.56 -5.98
CA VAL A 22 -18.13 0.44 -5.20
C VAL A 22 -16.78 0.75 -4.59
N LEU A 23 -16.64 0.31 -3.34
CA LEU A 23 -15.38 0.14 -2.67
C LEU A 23 -14.96 -1.34 -2.76
N VAL A 24 -13.83 -1.62 -3.40
CA VAL A 24 -13.18 -2.94 -3.38
C VAL A 24 -11.90 -2.85 -2.55
N ASN A 25 -11.13 -3.92 -2.47
CA ASN A 25 -9.96 -3.97 -1.60
C ASN A 25 -8.67 -3.60 -2.30
N LEU A 26 -7.65 -3.32 -1.50
CA LEU A 26 -6.38 -2.79 -1.97
C LEU A 26 -5.38 -3.85 -2.35
N SER A 27 -4.62 -3.66 -3.43
CA SER A 27 -3.46 -4.50 -3.70
C SER A 27 -2.24 -4.37 -2.75
N GLY A 28 -2.20 -3.53 -1.70
CA GLY A 28 -1.19 -3.53 -0.62
C GLY A 28 -0.53 -2.16 -0.23
N TYR A 29 0.26 -2.12 0.86
CA TYR A 29 0.79 -0.95 1.60
C TYR A 29 2.07 -0.24 1.09
N ARG A 30 2.26 1.06 1.37
CA ARG A 30 3.41 1.86 0.93
C ARG A 30 4.74 1.32 1.47
N THR A 31 5.57 0.77 0.59
CA THR A 31 6.94 0.41 0.93
C THR A 31 7.86 1.60 0.64
N ILE A 32 8.58 2.07 1.65
CA ILE A 32 9.73 2.95 1.39
C ILE A 32 10.76 2.06 0.70
N SER A 33 11.02 2.35 -0.58
CA SER A 33 12.07 1.79 -1.47
C SER A 33 12.61 0.43 -1.02
N ASP A 34 12.30 -0.63 -1.77
CA ASP A 34 12.88 -1.97 -1.64
C ASP A 34 14.25 -1.94 -0.94
N VAL A 35 14.24 -2.23 0.36
CA VAL A 35 15.47 -2.54 1.08
C VAL A 35 15.83 -3.95 0.64
N THR A 36 16.23 -4.08 -0.61
CA THR A 36 17.15 -5.12 -1.08
C THR A 36 18.55 -4.76 -0.62
N LYS A 37 18.72 -4.28 0.62
CA LYS A 37 19.95 -4.61 1.31
C LYS A 37 19.84 -6.10 1.59
N LYS A 38 20.57 -6.90 0.81
CA LYS A 38 21.07 -8.18 1.28
C LYS A 38 21.83 -7.90 2.56
N SER A 39 21.13 -7.89 3.67
CA SER A 39 21.75 -8.01 4.97
C SER A 39 22.28 -9.43 5.02
N ASN A 40 23.59 -9.54 5.21
CA ASN A 40 24.21 -10.79 5.61
C ASN A 40 23.79 -11.06 7.06
N TYR A 41 22.53 -11.45 7.30
CA TYR A 41 22.12 -11.96 8.59
C TYR A 41 22.64 -13.38 8.71
N THR A 42 23.73 -13.54 9.46
CA THR A 42 24.00 -14.81 10.16
C THR A 42 22.75 -15.16 10.96
N LYS A 43 22.13 -16.33 10.71
CA LYS A 43 20.99 -16.84 11.50
C LYS A 43 21.34 -16.75 12.98
N THR A 44 20.88 -15.70 13.64
CA THR A 44 21.05 -15.50 15.09
C THR A 44 19.99 -16.32 15.78
N ASN A 45 20.43 -17.16 16.71
CA ASN A 45 19.55 -17.87 17.61
C ASN A 45 19.13 -16.91 18.73
N LEU A 46 17.84 -16.59 18.82
CA LEU A 46 17.27 -15.62 19.74
C LEU A 46 17.15 -16.20 21.16
N SER A 47 17.17 -15.32 22.16
CA SER A 47 16.89 -15.65 23.56
C SER A 47 15.59 -15.01 24.02
N LEU A 48 15.00 -15.52 25.10
CA LEU A 48 13.89 -14.84 25.77
C LEU A 48 14.37 -13.54 26.46
N PRO A 49 13.52 -12.50 26.56
CA PRO A 49 12.19 -12.40 25.94
C PRO A 49 12.26 -12.17 24.43
N PHE A 50 11.27 -12.72 23.71
CA PHE A 50 10.98 -12.31 22.32
C PHE A 50 9.80 -11.33 22.37
N PHE A 51 9.96 -10.15 21.76
CA PHE A 51 8.92 -9.12 21.73
C PHE A 51 8.91 -8.36 20.39
N ASP A 52 7.74 -8.19 19.80
CA ASP A 52 7.51 -7.25 18.71
C ASP A 52 6.11 -6.63 18.78
N ASP A 53 6.07 -5.30 18.76
CA ASP A 53 4.88 -4.45 18.65
C ASP A 53 4.76 -3.80 17.26
N PHE A 54 5.68 -4.13 16.35
CA PHE A 54 5.72 -3.62 14.99
C PHE A 54 5.75 -2.08 14.91
N ALA A 55 6.16 -1.37 15.97
CA ALA A 55 6.18 0.09 16.01
C ALA A 55 7.37 0.71 15.26
N ARG A 56 8.39 -0.11 14.95
CA ARG A 56 9.58 0.26 14.18
C ARG A 56 9.20 0.90 12.86
N ASN A 57 9.95 1.92 12.43
CA ASN A 57 9.67 2.66 11.19
C ASN A 57 10.19 1.91 9.94
N THR A 58 9.79 0.65 9.79
CA THR A 58 10.13 -0.21 8.65
C THR A 58 8.86 -0.79 8.05
N PRO A 59 8.76 -0.92 6.71
CA PRO A 59 7.54 -1.42 6.08
C PRO A 59 7.31 -2.93 6.28
N TYR A 60 8.29 -3.64 6.83
CA TYR A 60 8.25 -5.07 7.09
C TYR A 60 8.68 -5.37 8.52
N PRO A 61 8.23 -6.51 9.08
CA PRO A 61 8.73 -7.03 10.34
C PRO A 61 10.26 -7.10 10.35
N THR A 62 10.87 -6.78 11.50
CA THR A 62 12.31 -6.63 11.55
C THR A 62 13.03 -7.95 11.28
N PRO A 63 14.08 -7.95 10.44
CA PRO A 63 14.88 -9.15 10.21
C PRO A 63 15.76 -9.54 11.42
N GLU A 64 15.76 -8.76 12.50
CA GLU A 64 16.34 -9.18 13.78
C GLU A 64 15.49 -10.24 14.50
N LEU A 65 14.20 -10.35 14.17
CA LEU A 65 13.24 -11.23 14.85
C LEU A 65 12.56 -12.20 13.88
N TRP A 66 12.42 -11.81 12.62
CA TRP A 66 11.58 -12.51 11.64
C TRP A 66 12.35 -12.89 10.38
N GLU A 67 11.97 -14.03 9.79
CA GLU A 67 12.36 -14.36 8.42
C GLU A 67 11.62 -13.43 7.42
N PRO A 68 12.19 -13.16 6.23
CA PRO A 68 11.53 -12.36 5.21
C PRO A 68 10.14 -12.92 4.84
N SER A 69 9.09 -12.10 4.99
CA SER A 69 7.70 -12.48 4.72
C SER A 69 6.98 -11.48 3.79
N ASN A 70 5.80 -11.84 3.28
CA ASN A 70 4.94 -10.89 2.58
C ASN A 70 4.10 -10.00 3.52
N ALA A 71 3.95 -10.42 4.79
CA ALA A 71 3.25 -9.65 5.82
C ALA A 71 3.91 -8.28 6.05
N ILE A 72 3.09 -7.25 6.27
CA ILE A 72 3.51 -5.85 6.24
C ILE A 72 3.34 -5.22 7.62
N SER A 73 4.41 -4.59 8.13
CA SER A 73 4.32 -3.74 9.32
C SER A 73 3.85 -2.35 8.91
N ASN A 74 2.77 -1.87 9.54
CA ASN A 74 2.18 -0.57 9.24
C ASN A 74 1.51 0.06 10.46
N LYS A 75 1.03 1.30 10.27
CA LYS A 75 0.40 2.14 11.30
C LYS A 75 -0.96 2.68 10.86
N THR A 76 -1.48 2.18 9.74
CA THR A 76 -2.62 2.81 9.03
C THR A 76 -3.79 1.87 8.83
N TYR A 77 -3.61 0.54 8.89
CA TYR A 77 -4.71 -0.40 8.67
C TYR A 77 -5.51 -0.74 9.92
N ALA A 78 -4.82 -1.00 11.03
CA ALA A 78 -5.46 -1.41 12.26
C ALA A 78 -6.26 -0.24 12.86
N ILE A 79 -7.46 -0.54 13.37
CA ILE A 79 -8.29 0.45 14.06
C ILE A 79 -8.11 0.27 15.57
N ASN A 80 -7.84 1.36 16.28
CA ASN A 80 -7.64 1.38 17.73
C ASN A 80 -6.59 0.35 18.25
N PRO A 81 -5.42 0.21 17.60
CA PRO A 81 -4.42 -0.77 18.05
C PRO A 81 -3.93 -0.49 19.48
N PRO A 82 -3.45 -1.54 20.20
CA PRO A 82 -2.86 -1.39 21.53
C PRO A 82 -1.66 -0.42 21.53
N THR A 83 -0.76 -0.59 20.57
CA THR A 83 0.36 0.31 20.27
C THR A 83 0.21 0.91 18.87
N VAL A 84 1.14 1.77 18.45
CA VAL A 84 1.06 2.45 17.15
C VAL A 84 1.31 1.52 15.96
N GLY A 85 1.93 0.36 16.18
CA GLY A 85 2.29 -0.60 15.13
C GLY A 85 1.33 -1.78 15.08
N ALA A 86 1.21 -2.37 13.89
CA ALA A 86 0.65 -3.71 13.73
C ALA A 86 1.26 -4.35 12.48
N VAL A 87 1.34 -5.69 12.47
CA VAL A 87 1.59 -6.44 11.24
C VAL A 87 0.26 -6.84 10.62
N THR A 88 0.15 -6.74 9.29
CA THR A 88 -1.02 -7.11 8.50
C THR A 88 -0.73 -8.30 7.61
N PHE A 89 -1.66 -9.24 7.59
CA PHE A 89 -1.71 -10.40 6.70
C PHE A 89 -2.83 -10.17 5.69
N ASP A 90 -2.55 -10.41 4.42
CA ASP A 90 -3.54 -10.27 3.36
C ASP A 90 -3.31 -11.29 2.22
N ALA A 91 -4.03 -11.12 1.12
CA ALA A 91 -4.05 -12.00 -0.04
C ALA A 91 -3.04 -11.61 -1.15
N VAL A 92 -2.17 -10.62 -0.94
CA VAL A 92 -1.26 -10.08 -1.95
C VAL A 92 0.21 -10.20 -1.53
N ASN A 93 1.11 -10.22 -2.51
CA ASN A 93 2.54 -10.17 -2.25
C ASN A 93 3.07 -8.73 -2.17
N ARG A 94 4.37 -8.58 -1.91
CA ARG A 94 5.07 -7.28 -1.81
C ARG A 94 4.98 -6.36 -3.04
N LYS A 95 4.60 -6.89 -4.21
CA LYS A 95 4.38 -6.11 -5.45
C LYS A 95 2.92 -5.70 -5.64
N GLY A 96 2.05 -6.16 -4.75
CA GLY A 96 0.61 -6.01 -4.82
C GLY A 96 -0.08 -6.86 -5.86
N VAL A 97 0.51 -8.01 -6.15
CA VAL A 97 -0.15 -9.01 -6.98
C VAL A 97 -0.75 -10.05 -6.04
N LEU A 98 -2.01 -10.41 -6.28
CA LEU A 98 -2.65 -11.53 -5.59
C LEU A 98 -1.77 -12.78 -5.67
N HIS A 99 -1.67 -13.51 -4.57
CA HIS A 99 -0.95 -14.78 -4.55
C HIS A 99 -1.56 -15.75 -5.59
N GLN A 100 -0.75 -16.23 -6.51
CA GLN A 100 -1.21 -16.94 -7.72
C GLN A 100 -1.97 -18.25 -7.42
N HIS A 101 -1.71 -18.86 -6.27
CA HIS A 101 -2.33 -20.11 -5.85
C HIS A 101 -3.65 -19.93 -5.09
N LEU A 102 -4.05 -18.69 -4.78
CA LEU A 102 -5.33 -18.45 -4.09
C LEU A 102 -6.50 -18.79 -5.02
N THR A 103 -7.52 -19.39 -4.43
CA THR A 103 -8.76 -19.78 -5.11
C THR A 103 -9.95 -19.27 -4.29
N THR A 104 -11.18 -19.63 -4.66
CA THR A 104 -12.36 -19.35 -3.83
C THR A 104 -12.43 -20.18 -2.56
N THR A 105 -11.50 -21.11 -2.36
CA THR A 105 -11.33 -21.86 -1.10
C THR A 105 -10.17 -21.26 -0.30
N PRO A 106 -10.23 -21.24 1.05
CA PRO A 106 -9.15 -20.74 1.88
C PRO A 106 -7.83 -21.45 1.61
N GLN A 107 -6.79 -20.67 1.30
CA GLN A 107 -5.42 -21.14 1.09
C GLN A 107 -4.43 -20.28 1.91
N PRO A 108 -3.27 -20.82 2.32
CA PRO A 108 -2.25 -20.02 2.98
C PRO A 108 -1.79 -18.87 2.09
N ALA A 109 -1.94 -17.62 2.53
CA ALA A 109 -1.48 -16.43 1.85
C ALA A 109 -0.17 -15.96 2.49
N ASP A 110 -0.23 -14.95 3.34
CA ASP A 110 0.94 -14.45 4.06
C ASP A 110 1.35 -15.34 5.23
N THR A 111 2.66 -15.53 5.39
CA THR A 111 3.26 -16.27 6.51
C THR A 111 4.37 -15.44 7.15
N LEU A 112 4.28 -15.21 8.46
CA LEU A 112 5.29 -14.53 9.26
C LEU A 112 5.96 -15.55 10.19
N THR A 113 7.24 -15.85 9.98
CA THR A 113 7.98 -16.88 10.72
C THR A 113 9.08 -16.25 11.56
N SER A 114 9.17 -16.61 12.84
CA SER A 114 10.24 -16.13 13.71
C SER A 114 11.59 -16.75 13.35
N LEU A 115 12.68 -16.04 13.66
CA LEU A 115 14.01 -16.65 13.69
C LEU A 115 14.07 -17.77 14.76
N PRO A 116 15.04 -18.71 14.69
CA PRO A 116 15.21 -19.73 15.71
C PRO A 116 15.36 -19.10 17.09
N ILE A 117 14.63 -19.60 18.08
CA ILE A 117 14.64 -19.17 19.47
C ILE A 117 15.16 -20.33 20.32
N ASN A 118 16.03 -20.03 21.28
CA ASN A 118 16.38 -20.96 22.32
C ASN A 118 15.23 -21.04 23.33
N LEU A 119 14.47 -22.14 23.30
CA LEU A 119 13.40 -22.42 24.26
C LEU A 119 13.74 -23.62 25.16
N ASN A 120 15.02 -24.01 25.24
CA ASN A 120 15.50 -25.09 26.10
C ASN A 120 15.48 -24.68 27.58
N TYR A 121 14.27 -24.65 28.14
CA TYR A 121 13.97 -24.34 29.52
C TYR A 121 13.07 -25.45 30.11
N PRO A 122 13.06 -25.65 31.43
CA PRO A 122 12.12 -26.57 32.06
C PRO A 122 10.66 -26.14 31.83
N ALA A 123 9.74 -27.09 31.64
CA ALA A 123 8.31 -26.77 31.53
C ALA A 123 7.76 -26.03 32.77
N THR A 124 8.39 -26.23 33.93
CA THR A 124 8.06 -25.54 35.19
C THR A 124 8.35 -24.04 35.16
N ASP A 125 9.16 -23.56 34.20
CA ASP A 125 9.43 -22.12 34.04
C ASP A 125 8.22 -21.36 33.48
N SER A 126 7.13 -22.04 33.10
CA SER A 126 5.86 -21.42 32.68
C SER A 126 6.02 -20.42 31.54
N ILE A 127 6.02 -20.94 30.31
CA ILE A 127 6.34 -20.20 29.08
C ILE A 127 5.05 -19.89 28.33
N TYR A 128 4.85 -18.62 28.01
CA TYR A 128 3.66 -18.16 27.30
C TYR A 128 4.01 -17.32 26.10
N LEU A 129 3.36 -17.62 24.98
CA LEU A 129 3.26 -16.76 23.79
C LEU A 129 1.91 -16.04 23.82
N SER A 130 1.94 -14.72 23.92
CA SER A 130 0.76 -13.86 23.81
C SER A 130 0.86 -12.94 22.60
N PHE A 131 -0.31 -12.54 22.10
CA PHE A 131 -0.43 -11.56 21.03
C PHE A 131 -1.86 -10.99 20.99
N ASN A 132 -2.02 -9.83 20.36
CA ASN A 132 -3.30 -9.20 20.13
C ASN A 132 -3.68 -9.34 18.66
N VAL A 133 -4.93 -9.74 18.38
CA VAL A 133 -5.44 -9.94 17.02
C VAL A 133 -6.67 -9.09 16.75
N GLN A 134 -6.75 -8.52 15.55
CA GLN A 134 -7.94 -7.84 15.03
C GLN A 134 -8.23 -8.33 13.60
N PRO A 135 -9.44 -8.83 13.30
CA PRO A 135 -9.86 -9.10 11.93
C PRO A 135 -10.25 -7.82 11.20
N GLY A 136 -9.94 -7.70 9.91
CA GLY A 136 -10.42 -6.64 9.02
C GLY A 136 -9.67 -5.30 9.13
N GLY A 137 -9.83 -4.60 10.26
CA GLY A 137 -9.37 -3.20 10.38
C GLY A 137 -10.04 -2.28 9.37
N LEU A 138 -9.26 -1.41 8.73
CA LEU A 138 -9.68 -0.63 7.56
C LEU A 138 -9.62 -1.43 6.24
N GLY A 139 -9.08 -2.65 6.26
CA GLY A 139 -9.10 -3.57 5.12
C GLY A 139 -10.43 -4.30 4.96
N TYR A 140 -10.43 -5.38 4.19
CA TYR A 140 -11.60 -6.25 4.05
C TYR A 140 -11.66 -7.26 5.17
N GLN A 141 -12.86 -7.44 5.71
CA GLN A 141 -13.14 -8.48 6.67
C GLN A 141 -12.84 -9.89 6.10
N PRO A 142 -12.22 -10.79 6.89
CA PRO A 142 -12.10 -12.19 6.53
C PRO A 142 -13.44 -12.88 6.31
N SER A 143 -13.51 -13.74 5.31
CA SER A 143 -14.68 -14.59 5.08
C SER A 143 -14.82 -15.65 6.18
N PRO A 144 -16.02 -16.22 6.42
CA PRO A 144 -16.22 -17.15 7.54
C PRO A 144 -15.38 -18.44 7.53
N ASN A 145 -14.91 -18.86 6.37
CA ASN A 145 -14.05 -20.04 6.22
C ASN A 145 -12.56 -19.70 6.26
N ASP A 146 -12.20 -18.42 6.21
CA ASP A 146 -10.82 -17.95 6.30
C ASP A 146 -10.38 -17.89 7.77
N SER A 147 -9.06 -17.89 7.98
CA SER A 147 -8.52 -17.99 9.33
C SER A 147 -7.15 -17.38 9.50
N LEU A 148 -6.84 -16.95 10.72
CA LEU A 148 -5.48 -16.72 11.16
C LEU A 148 -5.00 -17.92 11.97
N VAL A 149 -3.85 -18.49 11.63
CA VAL A 149 -3.33 -19.70 12.25
C VAL A 149 -1.95 -19.45 12.86
N LEU A 150 -1.73 -19.97 14.07
CA LEU A 150 -0.43 -20.06 14.71
C LEU A 150 0.06 -21.51 14.66
N GLU A 151 1.25 -21.71 14.13
CA GLU A 151 1.96 -22.99 14.17
C GLU A 151 3.26 -22.88 14.97
N LEU A 152 3.59 -23.96 15.68
CA LEU A 152 4.77 -24.10 16.52
C LEU A 152 5.69 -25.16 15.92
N TYR A 153 6.98 -24.88 15.83
CA TYR A 153 7.97 -25.79 15.26
C TYR A 153 8.63 -26.61 16.36
N SER A 154 8.58 -27.94 16.24
CA SER A 154 9.34 -28.86 17.09
C SER A 154 10.69 -29.17 16.41
N PRO A 155 11.84 -28.80 17.02
CA PRO A 155 13.16 -29.06 16.45
C PRO A 155 13.49 -30.56 16.36
N SER A 156 13.25 -31.32 17.42
CA SER A 156 13.51 -32.77 17.46
C SER A 156 12.70 -33.57 16.46
N GLU A 157 11.43 -33.22 16.26
CA GLU A 157 10.54 -33.91 15.33
C GLU A 157 10.59 -33.33 13.90
N ASN A 158 11.31 -32.21 13.71
CA ASN A 158 11.45 -31.49 12.44
C ASN A 158 10.10 -31.24 11.75
N ARG A 159 9.09 -30.80 12.52
CA ARG A 159 7.73 -30.56 12.01
C ARG A 159 7.05 -29.35 12.64
N TRP A 160 6.10 -28.79 11.91
CA TRP A 160 5.18 -27.77 12.38
C TRP A 160 3.94 -28.42 12.99
N VAL A 161 3.49 -27.88 14.12
CA VAL A 161 2.27 -28.29 14.84
C VAL A 161 1.34 -27.09 14.91
N ARG A 162 0.10 -27.25 14.47
CA ARG A 162 -0.91 -26.20 14.64
C ARG A 162 -1.23 -26.04 16.12
N GLY A 163 -0.89 -24.88 16.69
CA GLY A 163 -1.10 -24.57 18.10
C GLY A 163 -2.40 -23.83 18.36
N TRP A 164 -2.76 -22.90 17.46
CA TRP A 164 -3.97 -22.09 17.60
C TRP A 164 -4.51 -21.63 16.24
N ALA A 165 -5.81 -21.35 16.17
CA ALA A 165 -6.44 -20.73 15.01
C ALA A 165 -7.59 -19.80 15.40
N SER A 166 -7.89 -18.81 14.56
CA SER A 166 -9.09 -17.98 14.67
C SER A 166 -9.87 -17.93 13.36
N SER A 167 -11.20 -17.92 13.49
CA SER A 167 -12.16 -17.66 12.41
C SER A 167 -13.18 -16.61 12.88
N VAL A 168 -13.87 -15.96 11.95
CA VAL A 168 -14.78 -14.84 12.24
C VAL A 168 -16.09 -14.99 11.49
N ASP A 169 -17.17 -14.54 12.09
CA ASP A 169 -18.46 -14.37 11.43
C ASP A 169 -18.96 -12.95 11.71
N PHE A 170 -18.75 -12.08 10.74
CA PHE A 170 -19.15 -10.67 10.82
C PHE A 170 -20.68 -10.49 10.83
N ASN A 171 -21.45 -11.41 10.23
CA ASN A 171 -22.91 -11.34 10.28
C ASN A 171 -23.43 -11.70 11.68
N ALA A 172 -22.76 -12.63 12.35
CA ALA A 172 -23.08 -13.02 13.73
C ALA A 172 -22.37 -12.16 14.79
N ASN A 173 -21.49 -11.22 14.40
CA ASN A 173 -20.64 -10.43 15.31
C ASN A 173 -19.78 -11.31 16.25
N LYS A 174 -19.27 -12.44 15.75
CA LYS A 174 -18.49 -13.41 16.52
C LYS A 174 -17.09 -13.63 15.98
N ILE A 175 -16.15 -13.87 16.89
CA ILE A 175 -14.82 -14.40 16.62
C ILE A 175 -14.61 -15.67 17.44
N ALA A 176 -14.12 -16.74 16.81
CA ALA A 176 -13.81 -18.01 17.45
C ALA A 176 -12.31 -18.18 17.58
N PHE A 177 -11.86 -18.74 18.71
CA PHE A 177 -10.49 -19.12 18.99
C PHE A 177 -10.41 -20.61 19.29
N TYR A 178 -9.60 -21.33 18.52
CA TYR A 178 -9.35 -22.75 18.68
C TYR A 178 -7.95 -22.94 19.24
N ASN A 179 -7.82 -23.39 20.49
CA ASN A 179 -6.54 -23.84 21.02
C ASN A 179 -6.38 -25.33 20.73
N HIS A 180 -5.54 -25.66 19.75
CA HIS A 180 -5.32 -27.02 19.32
C HIS A 180 -4.43 -27.83 20.28
N LEU A 181 -3.63 -27.15 21.11
CA LEU A 181 -2.83 -27.81 22.15
C LEU A 181 -3.71 -28.32 23.31
N LEU A 182 -4.77 -27.57 23.65
CA LEU A 182 -5.72 -27.90 24.71
C LEU A 182 -7.01 -28.56 24.21
N ASN A 183 -7.17 -28.69 22.88
CA ASN A 183 -8.39 -29.14 22.22
C ASN A 183 -9.65 -28.42 22.73
N ASN A 184 -9.59 -27.09 22.82
CA ASN A 184 -10.71 -26.26 23.25
C ASN A 184 -11.06 -25.17 22.24
N LYS A 185 -12.27 -24.63 22.39
CA LYS A 185 -12.81 -23.54 21.58
C LYS A 185 -13.41 -22.49 22.50
N ASP A 186 -13.07 -21.23 22.26
CA ASP A 186 -13.70 -20.06 22.86
C ASP A 186 -14.37 -19.21 21.75
N GLU A 187 -15.47 -18.53 22.07
CA GLU A 187 -16.15 -17.60 21.17
C GLU A 187 -16.39 -16.27 21.87
N LYS A 188 -16.01 -15.18 21.22
CA LYS A 188 -16.21 -13.82 21.72
C LYS A 188 -17.13 -13.06 20.77
N SER A 189 -17.99 -12.22 21.33
CA SER A 189 -18.88 -11.36 20.55
C SER A 189 -18.43 -9.90 20.64
N SER A 190 -18.47 -9.18 19.51
CA SER A 190 -18.26 -7.73 19.47
C SER A 190 -19.07 -7.13 18.34
N THR A 191 -19.78 -6.03 18.59
CA THR A 191 -20.46 -5.26 17.54
C THR A 191 -19.51 -4.46 16.66
N LYS A 192 -18.21 -4.55 16.93
CA LYS A 192 -17.12 -3.81 16.29
C LYS A 192 -15.92 -4.74 16.06
N LEU A 193 -16.16 -5.91 15.47
CA LEU A 193 -15.11 -6.91 15.22
C LEU A 193 -13.91 -6.32 14.45
N ASP A 194 -14.21 -5.48 13.45
CA ASP A 194 -13.24 -4.76 12.61
C ASP A 194 -12.33 -3.79 13.38
N SER A 195 -12.76 -3.37 14.58
CA SER A 195 -12.10 -2.32 15.35
C SER A 195 -11.84 -2.70 16.82
N THR A 196 -11.96 -3.99 17.14
CA THR A 196 -11.65 -4.57 18.45
C THR A 196 -10.42 -5.46 18.34
N PHE A 197 -9.41 -5.22 19.19
CA PHE A 197 -8.30 -6.16 19.38
C PHE A 197 -8.64 -7.15 20.50
N PHE A 198 -8.34 -8.41 20.25
CA PHE A 198 -8.56 -9.51 21.19
C PHE A 198 -7.21 -10.10 21.62
N THR A 199 -7.00 -10.25 22.93
CA THR A 199 -5.80 -10.89 23.46
C THR A 199 -5.91 -12.41 23.37
N VAL A 200 -4.82 -13.04 22.94
CA VAL A 200 -4.61 -14.49 22.91
C VAL A 200 -3.39 -14.83 23.77
N ASN A 201 -3.48 -15.91 24.54
CA ASN A 201 -2.39 -16.39 25.38
C ASN A 201 -2.25 -17.92 25.22
N ILE A 202 -1.06 -18.40 24.86
CA ILE A 202 -0.78 -19.81 24.56
C ILE A 202 0.35 -20.29 25.46
N ASN A 203 0.04 -21.23 26.36
CA ASN A 203 1.05 -21.93 27.14
C ASN A 203 1.85 -22.89 26.24
N ILE A 204 3.18 -22.85 26.34
CA ILE A 204 4.10 -23.76 25.66
C ILE A 204 4.80 -24.59 26.74
N ASP A 205 4.18 -25.69 27.13
CA ASP A 205 4.66 -26.62 28.16
C ASP A 205 5.04 -28.00 27.62
N ASN A 206 4.62 -28.32 26.39
CA ASN A 206 4.93 -29.60 25.77
C ASN A 206 6.44 -29.69 25.46
N PRO A 207 7.16 -30.69 26.02
CA PRO A 207 8.61 -30.81 25.87
C PRO A 207 9.13 -30.80 24.43
N ILE A 208 8.33 -31.23 23.44
CA ILE A 208 8.74 -31.24 22.02
C ILE A 208 9.04 -29.84 21.47
N PHE A 209 8.57 -28.78 22.15
CA PHE A 209 8.83 -27.38 21.80
C PHE A 209 9.90 -26.73 22.67
N LEU A 210 10.24 -27.33 23.82
CA LEU A 210 11.16 -26.77 24.82
C LEU A 210 12.61 -27.10 24.48
N GLU A 211 13.00 -26.72 23.27
CA GLU A 211 14.28 -27.07 22.68
C GLU A 211 14.95 -25.83 22.07
N ASN A 212 16.26 -25.96 21.87
CA ASN A 212 16.99 -24.95 21.13
C ASN A 212 16.61 -25.01 19.64
N GLY A 213 16.32 -23.85 19.04
CA GLY A 213 15.91 -23.76 17.64
C GLY A 213 14.39 -23.85 17.42
N PHE A 214 13.61 -23.74 18.49
CA PHE A 214 12.16 -23.52 18.43
C PHE A 214 11.83 -22.34 17.50
N ARG A 215 10.71 -22.43 16.78
CA ARG A 215 10.17 -21.34 15.98
C ARG A 215 8.66 -21.32 16.11
N PHE A 216 8.05 -20.21 15.77
CA PHE A 216 6.62 -20.12 15.57
C PHE A 216 6.32 -19.31 14.30
N ARG A 217 5.14 -19.51 13.73
CA ARG A 217 4.69 -18.73 12.58
C ARG A 217 3.20 -18.44 12.62
N PHE A 218 2.85 -17.25 12.17
CA PHE A 218 1.48 -16.86 11.88
C PHE A 218 1.21 -17.01 10.38
N ILE A 219 0.06 -17.55 10.03
CA ILE A 219 -0.36 -17.78 8.64
C ILE A 219 -1.76 -17.21 8.48
N GLY A 220 -1.90 -16.24 7.57
CA GLY A 220 -3.22 -15.80 7.10
C GLY A 220 -3.71 -16.74 6.02
N TYR A 221 -4.84 -17.41 6.23
CA TYR A 221 -5.56 -18.12 5.19
C TYR A 221 -6.57 -17.17 4.57
N ALA A 222 -6.51 -17.03 3.26
CA ALA A 222 -7.37 -16.14 2.50
C ALA A 222 -8.04 -16.88 1.34
N SER A 223 -9.17 -16.36 0.89
CA SER A 223 -9.92 -16.87 -0.25
C SER A 223 -10.32 -15.73 -1.18
N LEU A 224 -10.29 -15.99 -2.48
CA LEU A 224 -10.72 -15.01 -3.46
C LEU A 224 -12.25 -14.97 -3.53
N MET A 225 -12.78 -13.76 -3.68
CA MET A 225 -14.22 -13.55 -3.80
C MET A 225 -14.82 -14.38 -4.94
N GLU A 226 -15.92 -15.07 -4.64
CA GLU A 226 -16.72 -15.84 -5.59
C GLU A 226 -17.55 -14.90 -6.48
N ASN A 227 -16.89 -14.18 -7.39
CA ASN A 227 -17.59 -13.35 -8.37
C ASN A 227 -17.00 -13.57 -9.77
N ALA A 228 -17.62 -14.47 -10.53
CA ALA A 228 -17.25 -14.76 -11.90
C ALA A 228 -17.68 -13.68 -12.90
N THR A 229 -18.57 -12.78 -12.51
CA THR A 229 -19.25 -11.85 -13.41
C THR A 229 -18.47 -10.55 -13.62
N VAL A 230 -17.67 -10.13 -12.63
CA VAL A 230 -16.84 -8.91 -12.75
C VAL A 230 -15.43 -9.17 -12.23
N PRO A 231 -14.50 -9.65 -13.08
CA PRO A 231 -13.13 -9.97 -12.67
C PRO A 231 -12.38 -8.80 -12.01
N GLY A 232 -12.75 -7.55 -12.31
CA GLY A 232 -12.22 -6.35 -11.64
C GLY A 232 -12.48 -6.26 -10.13
N TYR A 233 -13.44 -7.04 -9.61
CA TYR A 233 -13.79 -7.08 -8.16
C TYR A 233 -12.89 -8.00 -7.36
N LYS A 234 -12.28 -8.99 -8.02
CA LYS A 234 -11.35 -9.92 -7.38
C LYS A 234 -10.08 -9.16 -7.07
N THR A 235 -9.97 -8.72 -5.84
CA THR A 235 -8.87 -7.91 -5.31
C THR A 235 -8.40 -8.55 -4.01
N ASN A 236 -7.48 -7.90 -3.30
CA ASN A 236 -7.01 -8.38 -2.00
C ASN A 236 -8.17 -8.63 -1.03
N SER A 237 -8.00 -9.41 0.02
CA SER A 237 -9.09 -9.73 0.95
C SER A 237 -8.53 -10.24 2.27
N ASP A 238 -9.44 -10.53 3.19
CA ASP A 238 -9.19 -11.33 4.39
C ASP A 238 -8.07 -10.81 5.28
N HIS A 239 -8.15 -9.52 5.63
CA HIS A 239 -7.12 -8.85 6.40
C HIS A 239 -7.15 -9.31 7.86
N TRP A 240 -5.97 -9.57 8.41
CA TRP A 240 -5.77 -9.78 9.84
C TRP A 240 -4.64 -8.90 10.34
N HIS A 241 -4.80 -8.35 11.53
CA HIS A 241 -3.78 -7.54 12.20
C HIS A 241 -3.31 -8.22 13.47
N ILE A 242 -1.99 -8.22 13.70
CA ILE A 242 -1.38 -8.68 14.95
C ILE A 242 -0.54 -7.55 15.55
N ASP A 243 -0.61 -7.38 16.87
CA ASP A 243 0.24 -6.51 17.67
C ASP A 243 0.68 -7.23 18.97
N LEU A 244 1.68 -6.69 19.67
CA LEU A 244 2.17 -7.13 20.98
C LEU A 244 2.50 -8.64 21.05
N VAL A 245 3.27 -9.14 20.08
CA VAL A 245 3.76 -10.52 20.11
C VAL A 245 4.80 -10.65 21.20
N TYR A 246 4.51 -11.40 22.25
CA TYR A 246 5.38 -11.55 23.41
C TYR A 246 5.51 -13.01 23.84
N LEU A 247 6.74 -13.52 23.82
CA LEU A 247 7.10 -14.84 24.31
C LEU A 247 8.15 -14.72 25.41
N ASN A 248 7.80 -15.17 26.61
CA ASN A 248 8.70 -15.20 27.75
C ASN A 248 8.31 -16.28 28.76
N ARG A 249 9.23 -16.55 29.69
CA ARG A 249 9.05 -17.44 30.85
C ARG A 249 8.55 -16.68 32.08
N LEU A 250 8.16 -17.42 33.11
CA LEU A 250 7.60 -16.95 34.38
C LEU A 250 6.30 -16.16 34.18
N ARG A 251 5.54 -16.54 33.16
CA ARG A 251 4.23 -15.97 32.81
C ARG A 251 3.13 -16.92 33.23
N ASN A 252 1.88 -16.46 33.25
CA ASN A 252 0.73 -17.31 33.54
C ASN A 252 -0.43 -16.99 32.58
N TRP A 253 -1.49 -17.80 32.64
CA TRP A 253 -2.62 -17.69 31.73
C TRP A 253 -3.32 -16.31 31.78
N ASP A 254 -3.40 -15.70 32.96
CA ASP A 254 -4.05 -14.41 33.19
C ASP A 254 -3.12 -13.21 32.94
N ASP A 255 -1.86 -13.47 32.56
CA ASP A 255 -0.88 -12.43 32.25
C ASP A 255 -1.23 -11.69 30.95
N THR A 256 -1.99 -10.62 31.11
CA THR A 256 -2.46 -9.71 30.06
C THR A 256 -1.88 -8.31 30.20
N ILE A 257 -0.94 -8.12 31.14
CA ILE A 257 -0.43 -6.81 31.53
C ILE A 257 0.91 -6.55 30.84
N TYR A 258 0.97 -5.47 30.08
CA TYR A 258 2.22 -4.92 29.56
C TYR A 258 2.56 -3.67 30.37
N ASN A 259 3.60 -3.72 31.19
CA ASN A 259 4.08 -2.54 31.92
C ASN A 259 4.88 -1.65 30.97
N ASP A 260 4.16 -0.89 30.13
CA ASP A 260 4.72 -0.09 29.06
C ASP A 260 3.92 1.20 28.83
N ILE A 261 4.62 2.22 28.31
CA ILE A 261 4.05 3.49 27.88
C ILE A 261 4.26 3.57 26.37
N ALA A 262 3.22 3.35 25.59
CA ALA A 262 3.34 3.20 24.14
C ALA A 262 2.55 4.26 23.39
N PHE A 263 3.12 4.85 22.34
CA PHE A 263 2.32 5.62 21.39
C PHE A 263 1.20 4.75 20.82
N ARG A 264 0.01 5.33 20.66
CA ARG A 264 -1.17 4.62 20.14
C ARG A 264 -1.51 5.01 18.71
N LYS A 265 -1.32 6.29 18.37
CA LYS A 265 -1.69 6.83 17.05
C LYS A 265 -0.47 7.42 16.34
N PRO A 266 -0.33 7.26 15.02
CA PRO A 266 0.72 7.93 14.27
C PRO A 266 0.51 9.45 14.27
N ILE A 267 1.57 10.21 14.01
CA ILE A 267 1.47 11.65 13.77
C ILE A 267 0.73 11.87 12.44
N LYS A 268 -0.27 12.73 12.44
CA LYS A 268 -0.99 13.17 11.23
C LYS A 268 -0.33 14.40 10.59
N SER A 269 -0.72 14.70 9.34
CA SER A 269 -0.37 15.97 8.69
C SER A 269 -0.76 17.16 9.58
N MET A 270 0.08 18.20 9.60
CA MET A 270 -0.25 19.46 10.29
C MET A 270 -1.11 20.40 9.44
N LEU A 271 -1.27 20.08 8.15
CA LEU A 271 -2.18 20.77 7.25
C LEU A 271 -3.60 20.24 7.49
N LYS A 272 -4.60 21.14 7.52
CA LYS A 272 -5.99 20.80 7.84
C LYS A 272 -6.69 19.98 6.76
N ASN A 273 -6.54 20.37 5.49
CA ASN A 273 -7.26 19.78 4.37
C ASN A 273 -6.38 18.88 3.51
N TYR A 274 -5.08 19.14 3.47
CA TYR A 274 -4.13 18.42 2.62
C TYR A 274 -3.10 17.64 3.43
N THR A 275 -2.39 16.73 2.79
CA THR A 275 -1.15 16.11 3.29
C THR A 275 0.08 16.70 2.61
N SER A 276 -0.11 17.33 1.45
CA SER A 276 0.89 18.13 0.73
C SER A 276 0.20 19.23 -0.06
N VAL A 277 0.83 20.40 -0.10
CA VAL A 277 0.55 21.47 -1.07
C VAL A 277 1.82 21.74 -1.87
N PRO A 278 1.73 22.28 -3.10
CA PRO A 278 2.92 22.70 -3.82
C PRO A 278 3.75 23.68 -2.97
N TRP A 279 5.06 23.48 -2.85
CA TRP A 279 5.92 24.35 -2.04
C TRP A 279 5.85 25.81 -2.50
N THR A 280 5.78 26.02 -3.81
CA THR A 280 5.59 27.35 -4.43
C THR A 280 4.24 28.00 -4.13
N HIS A 281 3.27 27.24 -3.60
CA HIS A 281 1.94 27.70 -3.17
C HIS A 281 1.83 27.76 -1.63
N PHE A 282 2.82 27.26 -0.89
CA PHE A 282 2.71 27.08 0.56
C PHE A 282 2.57 28.41 1.31
N ALA A 283 3.27 29.47 0.87
CA ALA A 283 3.15 30.80 1.48
C ALA A 283 1.71 31.35 1.41
N ASP A 284 0.99 31.07 0.33
CA ASP A 284 -0.43 31.46 0.16
C ASP A 284 -1.38 30.54 0.95
N ALA A 285 -0.98 29.27 1.15
CA ALA A 285 -1.77 28.25 1.83
C ALA A 285 -1.63 28.27 3.36
N GLU A 286 -0.49 28.70 3.90
CA GLU A 286 -0.07 28.45 5.28
C GLU A 286 -1.10 28.94 6.31
N ALA A 287 -1.63 30.16 6.15
CA ALA A 287 -2.60 30.73 7.09
C ALA A 287 -3.94 29.98 7.12
N SER A 288 -4.30 29.30 6.01
CA SER A 288 -5.52 28.52 5.90
C SER A 288 -5.30 27.08 6.36
N GLU A 289 -4.18 26.48 5.98
CA GLU A 289 -3.88 25.06 6.19
C GLU A 289 -3.23 24.75 7.54
N ILE A 290 -2.40 25.63 8.08
CA ILE A 290 -1.75 25.41 9.38
C ILE A 290 -2.52 26.19 10.47
N LYS A 291 -2.77 25.54 11.61
CA LYS A 291 -3.38 26.21 12.77
C LYS A 291 -2.42 27.25 13.36
N ASN A 292 -2.95 28.38 13.85
CA ASN A 292 -2.20 29.40 14.58
C ASN A 292 -2.78 29.55 16.01
N PRO A 293 -2.02 29.29 17.09
CA PRO A 293 -0.63 28.80 17.08
C PRO A 293 -0.50 27.40 16.47
N ARG A 294 0.69 27.07 15.95
CA ARG A 294 0.99 25.73 15.42
C ARG A 294 0.98 24.74 16.56
N GLU A 295 0.41 23.56 16.34
CA GLU A 295 0.21 22.56 17.38
C GLU A 295 0.80 21.21 16.96
N PHE A 296 1.41 20.52 17.92
CA PHE A 296 1.86 19.14 17.79
C PHE A 296 1.05 18.29 18.76
N SER A 297 0.21 17.40 18.23
CA SER A 297 -0.66 16.51 19.02
C SER A 297 -0.18 15.07 18.97
N ILE A 298 -0.20 14.39 20.12
CA ILE A 298 0.17 12.99 20.27
C ILE A 298 -0.84 12.26 21.16
N VAL A 299 -0.97 10.95 20.94
CA VAL A 299 -1.81 10.05 21.74
C VAL A 299 -1.00 8.81 22.08
N TYR A 300 -0.96 8.46 23.36
CA TYR A 300 -0.23 7.31 23.87
C TYR A 300 -0.96 6.73 25.09
N ASN A 301 -0.67 5.47 25.41
CA ASN A 301 -1.34 4.72 26.45
C ASN A 301 -0.36 4.29 27.54
N ASN A 302 -0.85 4.19 28.75
CA ASN A 302 -0.28 3.30 29.76
C ASN A 302 -0.94 1.94 29.65
N LEU A 303 -0.17 0.92 29.28
CA LEU A 303 -0.70 -0.44 29.06
C LEU A 303 -0.81 -1.26 30.36
N GLY A 304 -0.26 -0.74 31.47
CA GLY A 304 -0.21 -1.43 32.76
C GLY A 304 -0.98 -0.70 33.87
N PRO A 305 -1.07 -1.31 35.08
CA PRO A 305 -1.80 -0.74 36.21
C PRO A 305 -1.00 0.33 36.98
N THR A 306 0.32 0.36 36.83
CA THR A 306 1.21 1.27 37.57
C THR A 306 1.14 2.67 36.96
N THR A 307 1.24 3.73 37.78
CA THR A 307 1.36 5.12 37.30
C THR A 307 2.81 5.41 36.89
N TRP A 308 2.99 6.07 35.74
CA TRP A 308 4.32 6.43 35.20
C TRP A 308 4.47 7.94 35.09
N ASN A 309 5.63 8.48 35.46
CA ASN A 309 5.97 9.87 35.15
C ASN A 309 6.60 9.92 33.74
N VAL A 310 5.89 10.53 32.79
CA VAL A 310 6.26 10.51 31.37
C VAL A 310 6.70 11.90 30.92
N THR A 311 7.95 12.04 30.50
CA THR A 311 8.48 13.25 29.87
C THR A 311 8.31 13.18 28.35
N ARG A 312 7.81 14.25 27.73
CA ARG A 312 7.57 14.32 26.28
C ARG A 312 8.58 15.24 25.59
N ARG A 313 9.20 14.75 24.52
CA ARG A 313 10.18 15.51 23.72
C ARG A 313 9.72 15.58 22.28
N PHE A 314 9.95 16.72 21.64
CA PHE A 314 9.56 16.98 20.26
C PHE A 314 10.73 17.62 19.51
N ALA A 315 10.78 17.37 18.21
CA ALA A 315 11.71 18.02 17.31
C ALA A 315 11.08 18.21 15.92
N VAL A 316 11.46 19.32 15.27
CA VAL A 316 11.24 19.55 13.85
C VAL A 316 12.61 19.69 13.20
N THR A 317 12.97 18.74 12.33
CA THR A 317 14.22 18.79 11.57
C THR A 317 13.94 19.27 10.15
N ASN A 318 14.59 20.35 9.73
CA ASN A 318 14.59 20.81 8.35
C ASN A 318 15.56 19.97 7.52
N LEU A 319 15.06 19.15 6.61
CA LEU A 319 15.91 18.24 5.85
C LEU A 319 16.70 18.93 4.72
N SER A 320 16.36 20.18 4.38
CA SER A 320 17.13 20.95 3.39
C SER A 320 18.39 21.58 3.96
N THR A 321 18.44 21.82 5.28
CA THR A 321 19.57 22.46 5.98
C THR A 321 20.22 21.57 7.03
N GLY A 322 19.52 20.53 7.51
CA GLY A 322 19.93 19.69 8.64
C GLY A 322 19.63 20.30 10.02
N ASN A 323 19.08 21.52 10.07
CA ASN A 323 18.80 22.21 11.33
C ASN A 323 17.64 21.54 12.08
N GLU A 324 17.79 21.37 13.39
CA GLU A 324 16.76 20.82 14.27
C GLU A 324 16.27 21.86 15.27
N TYR A 325 14.96 22.01 15.38
CA TYR A 325 14.29 22.77 16.43
C TYR A 325 13.66 21.80 17.43
N ALA A 326 14.28 21.67 18.60
CA ALA A 326 13.81 20.79 19.67
C ALA A 326 13.06 21.56 20.76
N PHE A 327 11.99 20.97 21.28
CA PHE A 327 11.18 21.54 22.35
C PHE A 327 10.60 20.45 23.27
N SER A 328 10.22 20.82 24.49
CA SER A 328 9.67 19.90 25.49
C SER A 328 8.18 20.10 25.71
N GLY A 329 7.48 18.99 25.98
CA GLY A 329 6.11 18.97 26.50
C GLY A 329 6.01 18.83 28.02
N GLY A 330 7.14 18.92 28.74
CA GLY A 330 7.17 18.68 30.18
C GLY A 330 6.99 17.21 30.55
N ALA A 331 6.77 16.98 31.85
CA ALA A 331 6.54 15.66 32.44
C ALA A 331 5.20 15.63 33.16
N GLU A 332 4.54 14.48 33.15
CA GLU A 332 3.24 14.29 33.78
C GLU A 332 3.04 12.83 34.21
N ASN A 333 2.34 12.64 35.32
CA ASN A 333 1.96 11.31 35.79
C ASN A 333 0.78 10.78 34.96
N ILE A 334 0.95 9.60 34.40
CA ILE A 334 -0.05 8.91 33.57
C ILE A 334 -0.50 7.68 34.35
N TYR A 335 -1.79 7.64 34.68
CA TYR A 335 -2.38 6.61 35.51
C TYR A 335 -2.48 5.29 34.76
N GLY A 336 -2.63 4.19 35.50
CA GLY A 336 -2.72 2.86 34.91
C GLY A 336 -3.90 2.75 33.93
N TYR A 337 -3.68 2.10 32.79
CA TYR A 337 -4.66 1.89 31.72
C TYR A 337 -5.24 3.17 31.10
N GLU A 338 -4.60 4.32 31.31
CA GLU A 338 -5.04 5.61 30.77
C GLU A 338 -4.59 5.78 29.31
N GLU A 339 -5.52 6.19 28.43
CA GLU A 339 -5.16 6.85 27.17
C GLU A 339 -4.96 8.34 27.43
N PHE A 340 -3.79 8.86 27.08
CA PHE A 340 -3.47 10.27 27.26
C PHE A 340 -3.31 10.98 25.92
N THR A 341 -4.00 12.12 25.76
CA THR A 341 -3.85 13.01 24.61
C THR A 341 -3.14 14.29 25.03
N TYR A 342 -2.04 14.62 24.36
CA TYR A 342 -1.27 15.83 24.64
C TYR A 342 -1.11 16.68 23.38
N THR A 343 -1.33 17.98 23.50
CA THR A 343 -1.15 18.95 22.41
C THR A 343 -0.23 20.08 22.87
N ARG A 344 0.84 20.34 22.10
CA ARG A 344 1.83 21.38 22.40
C ARG A 344 1.85 22.45 21.30
N PRO A 345 1.55 23.71 21.63
CA PRO A 345 1.85 24.82 20.75
C PRO A 345 3.36 24.96 20.54
N PHE A 346 3.82 25.32 19.35
CA PHE A 346 5.25 25.58 19.10
C PHE A 346 5.46 26.64 18.03
N ASP A 347 6.53 27.41 18.18
CA ASP A 347 6.90 28.47 17.25
C ASP A 347 8.00 27.99 16.32
N TYR A 348 7.62 27.73 15.06
CA TYR A 348 8.55 27.32 14.01
C TYR A 348 8.14 27.92 12.67
N THR A 349 9.11 28.44 11.93
CA THR A 349 8.89 29.01 10.59
C THR A 349 9.41 28.04 9.53
N PHE A 350 8.52 27.56 8.67
CA PHE A 350 8.89 26.66 7.58
C PHE A 350 9.65 27.41 6.50
N THR A 351 10.93 27.07 6.34
CA THR A 351 11.81 27.59 5.30
C THR A 351 12.53 26.42 4.63
N SER A 352 12.93 26.56 3.38
CA SER A 352 13.66 25.52 2.64
C SER A 352 14.83 26.14 1.89
N ALA A 353 15.99 25.47 1.93
CA ALA A 353 17.12 25.80 1.07
C ALA A 353 16.92 25.27 -0.37
N TRP A 354 15.94 24.39 -0.59
CA TRP A 354 15.57 23.94 -1.93
C TRP A 354 14.54 24.89 -2.54
N PRO A 355 14.65 25.21 -3.85
CA PRO A 355 13.85 26.27 -4.47
C PRO A 355 12.38 25.90 -4.66
N ASP A 356 12.09 24.63 -4.94
CA ASP A 356 10.77 24.16 -5.40
C ASP A 356 10.19 23.01 -4.56
N SER A 357 10.85 22.69 -3.45
CA SER A 357 10.44 21.63 -2.55
C SER A 357 10.88 21.91 -1.12
N ALA A 358 10.25 21.24 -0.17
CA ALA A 358 10.65 21.25 1.22
C ALA A 358 10.34 19.91 1.88
N LYS A 359 11.16 19.51 2.84
CA LYS A 359 10.90 18.34 3.68
C LYS A 359 11.23 18.65 5.13
N PHE A 360 10.32 18.28 6.02
CA PHE A 360 10.48 18.45 7.45
C PHE A 360 10.17 17.14 8.15
N MET A 361 11.06 16.73 9.06
CA MET A 361 10.84 15.56 9.90
C MET A 361 10.31 16.01 11.26
N LEU A 362 9.08 15.63 11.56
CA LEU A 362 8.50 15.72 12.88
C LEU A 362 8.91 14.48 13.66
N LYS A 363 9.52 14.67 14.83
CA LYS A 363 9.91 13.58 15.72
C LYS A 363 9.40 13.86 17.11
N THR A 364 8.93 12.82 17.79
CA THR A 364 8.62 12.87 19.22
C THR A 364 9.06 11.58 19.86
N PHE A 365 9.47 11.66 21.13
CA PHE A 365 9.71 10.48 21.93
C PHE A 365 9.22 10.69 23.38
N LEU A 366 8.74 9.60 23.96
CA LEU A 366 8.38 9.49 25.36
C LEU A 366 9.63 9.07 26.13
N GLN A 367 9.86 9.70 27.26
CA GLN A 367 10.95 9.38 28.17
C GLN A 367 10.35 9.02 29.51
N THR A 368 10.58 7.79 29.92
CA THR A 368 10.21 7.23 31.23
C THR A 368 11.46 6.72 31.94
N ASP A 369 11.32 6.27 33.18
CA ASP A 369 12.44 5.67 33.90
C ASP A 369 12.96 4.45 33.12
N PHE A 370 14.26 4.43 32.86
CA PHE A 370 14.90 3.38 32.08
C PHE A 370 15.24 2.19 32.97
N ASP A 371 14.68 1.03 32.65
CA ASP A 371 15.06 -0.27 33.18
C ASP A 371 15.51 -1.16 32.02
N GLU A 372 16.74 -1.68 32.09
CA GLU A 372 17.30 -2.58 31.07
C GLU A 372 16.42 -3.82 30.86
N SER A 373 15.68 -4.26 31.88
CA SER A 373 14.74 -5.39 31.78
C SER A 373 13.58 -5.12 30.80
N THR A 374 13.18 -3.85 30.65
CA THR A 374 12.06 -3.40 29.78
C THR A 374 12.53 -2.82 28.45
N LYS A 375 13.83 -2.86 28.15
CA LYS A 375 14.42 -2.29 26.94
C LYS A 375 13.78 -2.79 25.64
N HIS A 376 13.29 -4.02 25.63
CA HIS A 376 12.65 -4.63 24.47
C HIS A 376 11.31 -3.96 24.08
N LEU A 377 10.67 -3.24 25.00
CA LEU A 377 9.38 -2.55 24.80
C LEU A 377 9.51 -1.16 24.16
N ARG A 378 10.72 -0.60 24.11
CA ARG A 378 10.96 0.84 23.88
C ARG A 378 10.83 1.31 22.43
N TYR A 379 10.47 0.44 21.49
CA TYR A 379 10.36 0.84 20.08
C TYR A 379 9.12 1.71 19.80
N ASN A 380 8.06 1.52 20.59
CA ASN A 380 6.84 2.32 20.53
C ASN A 380 6.93 3.66 21.27
N ASP A 381 8.05 3.97 21.92
CA ASP A 381 8.30 5.25 22.60
C ASP A 381 8.60 6.39 21.63
N THR A 382 8.79 6.13 20.32
CA THR A 382 9.22 7.14 19.34
C THR A 382 8.32 7.15 18.11
N LEU A 383 7.85 8.35 17.73
CA LEU A 383 7.20 8.58 16.43
C LEU A 383 8.03 9.51 15.56
N VAL A 384 8.00 9.21 14.27
CA VAL A 384 8.58 10.04 13.22
C VAL A 384 7.55 10.19 12.11
N HIS A 385 7.39 11.40 11.60
CA HIS A 385 6.55 11.69 10.45
C HIS A 385 7.22 12.73 9.56
N GLN A 386 7.23 12.49 8.25
CA GLN A 386 7.87 13.38 7.30
C GLN A 386 6.83 14.15 6.50
N LEU A 387 6.82 15.47 6.68
CA LEU A 387 6.08 16.39 5.83
C LEU A 387 6.84 16.58 4.53
N ASN A 388 6.16 16.37 3.41
CA ASN A 388 6.73 16.48 2.09
C ASN A 388 5.96 17.54 1.30
N PHE A 389 6.67 18.57 0.84
CA PHE A 389 6.14 19.60 -0.04
C PHE A 389 6.90 19.52 -1.36
N TYR A 390 6.17 19.24 -2.44
CA TYR A 390 6.72 19.15 -3.80
C TYR A 390 5.95 20.09 -4.73
N ASN A 391 5.58 19.63 -5.92
CA ASN A 391 4.84 20.37 -6.93
C ASN A 391 3.41 19.85 -7.11
N TYR A 392 2.79 19.25 -6.08
CA TYR A 392 1.43 18.70 -6.17
C TYR A 392 0.61 18.94 -4.91
N TYR A 393 -0.71 18.96 -5.08
CA TYR A 393 -1.66 18.83 -3.97
C TYR A 393 -1.93 17.36 -3.67
N ALA A 394 -2.00 16.99 -2.40
CA ALA A 394 -2.42 15.66 -1.97
C ALA A 394 -3.43 15.77 -0.83
N LEU A 395 -4.57 15.09 -0.99
CA LEU A 395 -5.56 14.92 0.07
C LEU A 395 -5.28 13.63 0.85
N ASP A 396 -4.75 12.61 0.19
CA ASP A 396 -4.46 11.28 0.75
C ASP A 396 -3.11 11.23 1.47
N ASP A 397 -2.95 10.31 2.42
CA ASP A 397 -1.72 10.13 3.19
C ASP A 397 -0.62 9.32 2.46
N GLY A 398 -0.92 8.85 1.25
CA GLY A 398 -0.02 8.06 0.41
C GLY A 398 -0.12 6.56 0.63
N SER A 399 -1.06 6.10 1.44
CA SER A 399 -1.57 4.73 1.47
C SER A 399 -3.04 4.71 1.10
N ALA A 400 -3.46 3.70 0.36
CA ALA A 400 -4.86 3.34 0.35
C ALA A 400 -5.08 2.13 1.25
N GLU A 401 -6.31 1.93 1.70
CA GLU A 401 -6.78 0.72 2.39
C GLU A 401 -7.87 0.01 1.56
N SER A 402 -8.27 0.62 0.45
CA SER A 402 -9.29 0.11 -0.47
C SER A 402 -9.09 0.62 -1.90
N GLY A 403 -9.97 0.19 -2.80
CA GLY A 403 -10.08 0.60 -4.17
C GLY A 403 -11.46 1.19 -4.45
N TYR A 404 -11.54 2.20 -5.31
CA TYR A 404 -12.75 2.95 -5.61
C TYR A 404 -12.98 3.05 -7.12
N GLY A 405 -14.26 3.03 -7.50
CA GLY A 405 -14.69 3.18 -8.89
C GLY A 405 -16.19 2.94 -9.04
N LEU A 406 -16.69 3.04 -10.27
CA LEU A 406 -18.06 2.64 -10.61
C LEU A 406 -18.02 1.34 -11.40
N PHE A 407 -19.05 0.50 -11.23
CA PHE A 407 -19.26 -0.68 -12.06
C PHE A 407 -20.73 -0.85 -12.42
N GLY A 408 -20.98 -1.64 -13.45
CA GLY A 408 -22.32 -2.12 -13.80
C GLY A 408 -22.89 -1.42 -15.03
N GLU A 409 -24.09 -1.83 -15.43
CA GLU A 409 -24.74 -1.27 -16.61
C GLU A 409 -25.02 0.23 -16.42
N GLY A 410 -24.86 1.01 -17.49
CA GLY A 410 -25.03 2.46 -17.45
C GLY A 410 -23.84 3.26 -16.91
N THR A 411 -22.74 2.59 -16.53
CA THR A 411 -21.52 3.30 -16.10
C THR A 411 -20.58 3.67 -17.26
N ILE A 412 -20.88 3.29 -18.49
CA ILE A 412 -20.16 3.80 -19.68
C ILE A 412 -20.36 5.33 -19.74
N ASN A 413 -19.26 6.08 -19.88
CA ASN A 413 -19.23 7.55 -19.82
C ASN A 413 -19.58 8.17 -18.46
N ALA A 414 -19.75 7.36 -17.41
CA ALA A 414 -19.84 7.89 -16.06
C ALA A 414 -18.53 8.60 -15.69
N MET A 415 -18.63 9.60 -14.81
CA MET A 415 -17.50 10.42 -14.42
C MET A 415 -17.36 10.44 -12.91
N ILE A 416 -16.12 10.44 -12.46
CA ILE A 416 -15.74 10.68 -11.06
C ILE A 416 -14.86 11.92 -11.02
N ALA A 417 -15.07 12.78 -10.03
CA ALA A 417 -14.35 14.03 -9.85
C ALA A 417 -14.04 14.25 -8.36
N GLN A 418 -12.80 14.57 -8.04
CA GLN A 418 -12.36 14.98 -6.71
C GLN A 418 -12.04 16.48 -6.69
N LYS A 419 -12.58 17.18 -5.69
CA LYS A 419 -12.49 18.62 -5.48
C LYS A 419 -11.20 19.01 -4.77
N PHE A 420 -10.49 19.95 -5.37
CA PHE A 420 -9.31 20.61 -4.83
C PHE A 420 -9.58 22.12 -4.73
N TYR A 421 -8.82 22.80 -3.88
CA TYR A 421 -8.76 24.25 -3.75
C TYR A 421 -7.31 24.69 -4.01
N SER A 422 -7.09 25.50 -5.05
CA SER A 422 -5.78 26.08 -5.32
C SER A 422 -5.62 27.40 -4.57
N TYR A 423 -4.52 27.55 -3.83
CA TYR A 423 -4.18 28.78 -3.11
C TYR A 423 -3.44 29.80 -3.98
N LYS A 424 -2.97 29.37 -5.16
CA LYS A 424 -2.22 30.20 -6.11
C LYS A 424 -2.62 29.84 -7.53
N ALA A 425 -2.80 30.85 -8.37
CA ALA A 425 -3.03 30.61 -9.79
C ALA A 425 -1.75 30.06 -10.43
N ASP A 426 -1.83 28.90 -11.09
CA ASP A 426 -0.70 28.24 -11.75
C ASP A 426 -1.23 27.22 -12.78
N ASN A 427 -0.33 26.64 -13.57
CA ASN A 427 -0.64 25.63 -14.56
C ASN A 427 -0.53 24.22 -13.99
N LEU A 428 -1.59 23.42 -14.14
CA LEU A 428 -1.57 21.99 -13.94
C LEU A 428 -0.94 21.32 -15.17
N VAL A 429 0.10 20.52 -14.97
CA VAL A 429 0.90 19.90 -16.05
C VAL A 429 0.90 18.36 -16.01
N GLY A 430 0.25 17.77 -15.00
CA GLY A 430 0.09 16.34 -14.91
C GLY A 430 -0.83 15.93 -13.77
N VAL A 431 -1.19 14.65 -13.75
CA VAL A 431 -1.98 14.03 -12.70
C VAL A 431 -1.28 12.74 -12.27
N MET A 432 -1.10 12.56 -10.96
CA MET A 432 -0.70 11.29 -10.38
C MET A 432 -1.94 10.48 -10.03
N ILE A 433 -1.99 9.20 -10.41
CA ILE A 433 -3.06 8.29 -10.04
C ILE A 433 -2.45 6.98 -9.56
N TYR A 434 -2.91 6.46 -8.44
CA TYR A 434 -2.58 5.10 -8.01
C TYR A 434 -3.73 4.15 -8.37
N PHE A 435 -3.40 3.06 -9.06
CA PHE A 435 -4.34 1.99 -9.41
C PHE A 435 -3.98 0.72 -8.66
N ASN A 436 -4.98 0.12 -8.01
CA ASN A 436 -4.83 -1.19 -7.41
C ASN A 436 -4.88 -2.26 -8.49
N ARG A 437 -4.08 -3.31 -8.37
CA ARG A 437 -4.18 -4.46 -9.29
C ARG A 437 -5.38 -5.32 -8.89
N SER A 438 -6.22 -5.67 -9.85
CA SER A 438 -7.19 -6.76 -9.67
C SER A 438 -6.64 -8.08 -10.21
N TYR A 439 -7.38 -9.16 -9.98
CA TYR A 439 -7.06 -10.49 -10.47
C TYR A 439 -6.80 -10.46 -11.99
N GLN A 440 -5.60 -10.89 -12.38
CA GLN A 440 -5.13 -10.89 -13.77
C GLN A 440 -5.18 -9.51 -14.45
N ASP A 441 -5.03 -8.43 -13.67
CA ASP A 441 -5.08 -7.03 -14.14
C ASP A 441 -6.37 -6.72 -14.91
N ALA A 442 -7.49 -7.34 -14.53
CA ALA A 442 -8.80 -7.13 -15.17
C ALA A 442 -9.27 -5.67 -15.13
N ASN A 443 -8.76 -4.87 -14.20
CA ASN A 443 -9.04 -3.45 -14.10
C ASN A 443 -8.21 -2.59 -15.08
N ASN A 444 -7.38 -3.19 -15.95
CA ASN A 444 -6.74 -2.52 -17.08
C ASN A 444 -7.77 -2.09 -18.13
N GLN A 445 -8.55 -1.06 -17.81
CA GLN A 445 -9.69 -0.60 -18.61
C GLN A 445 -9.45 0.81 -19.18
N PRO A 446 -9.95 1.12 -20.38
CA PRO A 446 -9.76 2.43 -20.97
C PRO A 446 -10.51 3.53 -20.21
N PHE A 447 -9.85 4.65 -19.95
CA PHE A 447 -10.44 5.83 -19.32
C PHE A 447 -9.85 7.12 -19.90
N LYS A 448 -10.49 8.26 -19.60
CA LYS A 448 -10.01 9.60 -19.94
C LYS A 448 -9.84 10.43 -18.68
N ILE A 449 -8.69 11.07 -18.53
CA ILE A 449 -8.46 12.03 -17.45
C ILE A 449 -9.18 13.32 -17.82
N SER A 450 -9.90 13.88 -16.85
CA SER A 450 -10.71 15.08 -17.03
C SER A 450 -10.45 16.07 -15.90
N ILE A 451 -10.49 17.36 -16.23
CA ILE A 451 -10.32 18.48 -15.29
C ILE A 451 -11.49 19.44 -15.52
N TRP A 452 -12.15 19.85 -14.44
CA TRP A 452 -13.31 20.74 -14.49
C TRP A 452 -13.13 21.98 -13.63
N ALA A 453 -13.74 23.08 -14.06
CA ALA A 453 -13.93 24.27 -13.25
C ALA A 453 -14.96 24.02 -12.14
N ASP A 454 -15.00 24.91 -11.14
CA ASP A 454 -16.07 24.92 -10.16
C ASP A 454 -17.35 25.56 -10.70
N ASN A 455 -18.48 24.96 -10.34
CA ASN A 455 -19.82 25.50 -10.55
C ASN A 455 -20.60 25.34 -9.24
N ASN A 456 -20.53 26.37 -8.38
CA ASN A 456 -21.21 26.42 -7.09
C ASN A 456 -20.92 25.20 -6.20
N GLY A 457 -19.65 24.81 -6.09
CA GLY A 457 -19.22 23.68 -5.24
C GLY A 457 -19.45 22.29 -5.84
N LYS A 458 -19.74 22.21 -7.15
CA LYS A 458 -19.79 20.98 -7.95
C LYS A 458 -18.94 21.11 -9.22
N PRO A 459 -18.56 19.99 -9.88
CA PRO A 459 -17.86 20.07 -11.16
C PRO A 459 -18.72 20.75 -12.24
N GLY A 460 -18.11 21.70 -12.95
CA GLY A 460 -18.74 22.56 -13.96
C GLY A 460 -18.18 22.33 -15.36
N GLU A 461 -17.75 23.41 -16.01
CA GLU A 461 -17.17 23.39 -17.36
C GLU A 461 -15.92 22.50 -17.42
N LEU A 462 -15.80 21.71 -18.48
CA LEU A 462 -14.63 20.88 -18.74
C LEU A 462 -13.47 21.76 -19.24
N LEU A 463 -12.42 21.88 -18.44
CA LEU A 463 -11.22 22.65 -18.77
C LEU A 463 -10.24 21.83 -19.63
N TYR A 464 -10.19 20.52 -19.41
CA TYR A 464 -9.30 19.62 -20.14
C TYR A 464 -9.84 18.20 -20.11
N GLN A 465 -9.66 17.48 -21.22
CA GLN A 465 -9.82 16.02 -21.25
C GLN A 465 -8.75 15.40 -22.14
N ARG A 466 -8.04 14.42 -21.58
CA ARG A 466 -7.02 13.66 -22.31
C ARG A 466 -7.66 12.64 -23.25
N SER A 467 -6.98 12.31 -24.34
CA SER A 467 -7.29 11.11 -25.14
C SER A 467 -7.27 9.84 -24.27
N THR A 468 -8.04 8.84 -24.69
CA THR A 468 -8.18 7.57 -23.97
C THR A 468 -6.84 6.94 -23.64
N THR A 469 -6.67 6.57 -22.38
CA THR A 469 -5.49 5.92 -21.82
C THR A 469 -5.90 4.70 -20.98
N ARG A 470 -4.94 3.95 -20.47
CA ARG A 470 -5.15 2.79 -19.59
C ARG A 470 -4.37 2.93 -18.28
N PRO A 471 -4.78 2.21 -17.21
CA PRO A 471 -4.03 2.13 -15.97
C PRO A 471 -2.61 1.66 -16.21
N LEU A 472 -1.71 2.20 -15.42
CA LEU A 472 -0.33 1.77 -15.36
C LEU A 472 -0.10 1.18 -14.00
N PHE A 473 0.42 -0.04 -13.96
CA PHE A 473 0.72 -0.72 -12.72
C PHE A 473 2.22 -0.68 -12.46
N THR A 474 2.55 -0.40 -11.21
CA THR A 474 3.92 -0.37 -10.69
C THR A 474 4.19 -1.68 -9.97
N ASP A 475 5.46 -2.11 -9.94
CA ASP A 475 5.90 -3.33 -9.22
C ASP A 475 6.14 -3.02 -7.73
N SER A 476 5.35 -2.12 -7.16
CA SER A 476 5.41 -1.71 -5.77
C SER A 476 4.06 -1.16 -5.33
N LEU A 477 3.73 -1.43 -4.09
CA LEU A 477 2.50 -1.01 -3.43
C LEU A 477 2.41 0.52 -3.26
N ASN A 478 1.20 1.08 -3.39
CA ASN A 478 0.89 2.52 -3.28
C ASN A 478 1.81 3.44 -4.11
N CYS A 479 2.34 2.93 -5.22
CA CYS A 479 3.21 3.71 -6.10
C CYS A 479 2.40 4.34 -7.22
N PHE A 480 2.22 5.66 -7.12
CA PHE A 480 1.51 6.48 -8.10
C PHE A 480 2.14 6.41 -9.49
N THR A 481 1.29 6.48 -10.50
CA THR A 481 1.67 6.64 -11.90
C THR A 481 1.36 8.04 -12.39
N VAL A 482 2.21 8.57 -13.26
CA VAL A 482 2.17 9.97 -13.69
C VAL A 482 1.65 10.07 -15.11
N TYR A 483 0.54 10.79 -15.28
CA TYR A 483 -0.05 11.11 -16.57
C TYR A 483 0.17 12.59 -16.87
N ARG A 484 1.00 12.89 -17.87
CA ARG A 484 1.18 14.24 -18.37
C ARG A 484 -0.12 14.81 -18.96
N THR A 485 -0.37 16.09 -18.75
CA THR A 485 -1.41 16.86 -19.45
C THR A 485 -0.74 17.92 -20.33
N ASP A 486 -1.50 18.51 -21.24
CA ASP A 486 -1.15 19.84 -21.70
C ASP A 486 -1.33 20.82 -20.53
N PRO A 487 -0.53 21.90 -20.43
CA PRO A 487 -0.68 22.86 -19.34
C PRO A 487 -2.11 23.42 -19.27
N VAL A 488 -2.78 23.24 -18.13
CA VAL A 488 -4.13 23.74 -17.88
C VAL A 488 -4.05 24.86 -16.85
N SER A 489 -4.47 26.07 -17.21
CA SER A 489 -4.48 27.21 -16.29
C SER A 489 -5.55 27.04 -15.21
N ILE A 490 -5.14 26.96 -13.95
CA ILE A 490 -6.05 26.83 -12.80
C ILE A 490 -5.99 28.13 -11.97
N PRO A 491 -7.13 28.85 -11.79
CA PRO A 491 -7.17 30.02 -10.94
C PRO A 491 -7.12 29.67 -9.45
N VAL A 492 -6.95 30.68 -8.59
CA VAL A 492 -7.21 30.53 -7.14
C VAL A 492 -8.68 30.15 -6.93
N GLY A 493 -8.94 29.12 -6.13
CA GLY A 493 -10.30 28.63 -5.88
C GLY A 493 -10.47 27.13 -6.13
N ASN A 494 -11.73 26.71 -6.16
CA ASN A 494 -12.07 25.30 -6.36
C ASN A 494 -11.86 24.87 -7.81
N PHE A 495 -11.40 23.63 -7.98
CA PHE A 495 -11.34 22.91 -9.25
C PHE A 495 -11.46 21.41 -9.00
N TYR A 496 -11.65 20.63 -10.06
CA TYR A 496 -11.88 19.20 -9.94
C TYR A 496 -11.00 18.43 -10.91
N ILE A 497 -10.47 17.30 -10.45
CA ILE A 497 -9.76 16.34 -11.29
C ILE A 497 -10.38 14.96 -11.12
N GLY A 498 -10.33 14.15 -12.16
CA GLY A 498 -10.83 12.79 -12.08
C GLY A 498 -10.79 12.11 -13.44
N TRP A 499 -11.76 11.23 -13.68
CA TRP A 499 -11.81 10.46 -14.92
C TRP A 499 -13.23 10.23 -15.42
N GLN A 500 -13.32 10.04 -16.73
CA GLN A 500 -14.46 9.44 -17.39
C GLN A 500 -14.11 8.00 -17.74
N GLN A 501 -14.93 7.06 -17.30
CA GLN A 501 -14.76 5.63 -17.61
C GLN A 501 -15.37 5.28 -18.97
N SER A 502 -14.71 4.37 -19.70
CA SER A 502 -15.13 3.99 -21.06
C SER A 502 -15.82 2.61 -21.11
N THR A 503 -15.91 1.92 -19.98
CA THR A 503 -16.42 0.55 -19.85
C THR A 503 -17.34 0.43 -18.64
N ILE A 504 -18.08 -0.69 -18.57
CA ILE A 504 -18.83 -1.09 -17.38
C ILE A 504 -17.96 -1.71 -16.27
N GLU A 505 -16.71 -2.01 -16.63
CA GLU A 505 -15.72 -2.64 -15.76
C GLU A 505 -15.12 -1.65 -14.75
N PHE A 506 -14.75 -2.19 -13.61
CA PHE A 506 -14.25 -1.46 -12.46
C PHE A 506 -12.76 -1.08 -12.62
N LEU A 507 -12.43 0.21 -12.57
CA LEU A 507 -11.07 0.73 -12.81
C LEU A 507 -10.12 0.53 -11.61
N ASN A 508 -10.67 0.44 -10.40
CA ASN A 508 -9.93 0.19 -9.15
C ASN A 508 -8.84 1.23 -8.82
N VAL A 509 -9.25 2.49 -8.63
CA VAL A 509 -8.33 3.57 -8.18
C VAL A 509 -8.14 3.46 -6.66
N GLY A 510 -6.94 3.68 -6.14
CA GLY A 510 -6.68 3.62 -4.70
C GLY A 510 -7.56 4.57 -3.89
N PHE A 511 -8.00 4.11 -2.73
CA PHE A 511 -8.86 4.83 -1.79
C PHE A 511 -8.29 4.75 -0.36
N ASP A 512 -7.82 5.89 0.13
CA ASP A 512 -7.36 6.12 1.49
C ASP A 512 -8.57 6.20 2.42
N ARG A 513 -8.68 5.29 3.38
CA ARG A 513 -9.79 5.25 4.35
C ARG A 513 -9.43 5.92 5.67
N ASN A 514 -8.15 6.23 5.89
CA ASN A 514 -7.68 6.86 7.12
C ASN A 514 -7.75 8.40 7.04
N THR A 515 -7.87 8.96 5.82
CA THR A 515 -8.15 10.38 5.55
C THR A 515 -9.49 10.55 4.83
N ASN A 516 -10.43 11.29 5.43
CA ASN A 516 -11.78 11.43 4.89
C ASN A 516 -11.98 12.74 4.11
N SER A 517 -12.17 12.61 2.79
CA SER A 517 -12.52 13.69 1.86
C SER A 517 -13.83 13.43 1.13
N ARG A 518 -14.78 12.69 1.74
CA ARG A 518 -16.08 12.31 1.14
C ARG A 518 -16.82 13.49 0.50
N GLU A 519 -16.85 14.63 1.17
CA GLU A 519 -17.51 15.86 0.68
C GLU A 519 -16.85 16.48 -0.56
N ARG A 520 -15.64 16.01 -0.90
CA ARG A 520 -14.86 16.44 -2.06
C ARG A 520 -14.99 15.46 -3.23
N ILE A 521 -15.63 14.30 -3.08
CA ILE A 521 -15.70 13.29 -4.12
C ILE A 521 -17.11 13.25 -4.70
N PHE A 522 -17.18 13.40 -6.01
CA PHE A 522 -18.41 13.42 -6.79
C PHE A 522 -18.37 12.35 -7.86
N HIS A 523 -19.52 11.76 -8.15
CA HIS A 523 -19.73 10.88 -9.30
C HIS A 523 -20.99 11.28 -10.05
N THR A 524 -21.09 10.84 -11.30
CA THR A 524 -22.31 10.97 -12.10
C THR A 524 -22.42 9.79 -13.05
N LEU A 525 -23.57 9.12 -13.02
CA LEU A 525 -24.08 8.35 -14.15
C LEU A 525 -24.77 9.38 -15.05
N PRO A 526 -24.45 9.47 -16.35
CA PRO A 526 -24.73 10.62 -17.22
C PRO A 526 -25.91 11.50 -16.78
N GLY A 527 -25.63 12.65 -16.19
CA GLY A 527 -26.67 13.47 -15.54
C GLY A 527 -26.13 14.46 -14.51
N TYR A 528 -26.64 14.40 -13.27
CA TYR A 528 -26.28 15.31 -12.18
C TYR A 528 -25.16 14.74 -11.29
N TRP A 529 -24.37 15.62 -10.69
CA TRP A 529 -23.31 15.25 -9.74
C TRP A 529 -23.87 14.96 -8.34
N THR A 530 -23.54 13.78 -7.84
CA THR A 530 -23.80 13.31 -6.47
C THR A 530 -22.49 13.07 -5.73
N ASN A 531 -22.50 13.25 -4.40
CA ASN A 531 -21.36 12.87 -3.58
C ASN A 531 -21.27 11.35 -3.42
N THR A 532 -20.07 10.86 -3.17
CA THR A 532 -19.89 9.46 -2.73
C THR A 532 -20.52 9.21 -1.37
N GLN A 533 -21.01 7.99 -1.16
CA GLN A 533 -21.47 7.51 0.15
C GLN A 533 -20.33 7.02 1.05
N PHE A 534 -19.14 6.76 0.50
CA PHE A 534 -18.02 6.18 1.24
C PHE A 534 -17.15 7.24 1.91
N GLU A 535 -16.68 6.93 3.12
CA GLU A 535 -15.74 7.76 3.86
C GLU A 535 -14.30 7.43 3.47
N GLY A 536 -13.57 8.43 2.96
CA GLY A 536 -12.20 8.29 2.53
C GLY A 536 -11.82 9.29 1.43
N THR A 537 -10.68 9.06 0.79
CA THR A 537 -10.04 9.96 -0.18
C THR A 537 -9.53 9.17 -1.38
N ILE A 538 -9.88 9.58 -2.60
CA ILE A 538 -9.29 9.00 -3.82
C ILE A 538 -7.82 9.39 -3.91
N MET A 539 -6.94 8.44 -4.21
CA MET A 539 -5.51 8.67 -4.46
C MET A 539 -5.27 9.22 -5.88
N ILE A 540 -5.60 10.50 -6.05
CA ILE A 540 -5.34 11.29 -7.25
C ILE A 540 -4.73 12.63 -6.85
N ARG A 541 -3.67 13.07 -7.54
CA ARG A 541 -2.92 14.28 -7.16
C ARG A 541 -2.62 15.16 -8.38
N PRO A 542 -3.04 16.43 -8.42
CA PRO A 542 -2.70 17.33 -9.50
C PRO A 542 -1.28 17.88 -9.34
N ILE A 543 -0.50 17.87 -10.43
CA ILE A 543 0.88 18.36 -10.50
C ILE A 543 0.89 19.74 -11.14
N PHE A 544 1.57 20.70 -10.52
CA PHE A 544 1.66 22.10 -10.90
C PHE A 544 3.05 22.52 -11.34
N GLY A 545 3.13 23.61 -12.09
CA GLY A 545 4.38 24.24 -12.52
C GLY A 545 5.17 23.37 -13.50
N LYS A 546 6.37 22.93 -13.09
CA LYS A 546 7.23 22.08 -13.93
C LYS A 546 6.95 20.60 -13.65
N LEU A 547 6.83 19.80 -14.72
CA LEU A 547 6.72 18.35 -14.61
C LEU A 547 8.13 17.74 -14.46
N TYR A 548 8.53 17.46 -13.21
CA TYR A 548 9.81 16.83 -12.91
C TYR A 548 9.75 15.30 -12.95
N GLN A 549 8.56 14.74 -12.71
CA GLN A 549 8.36 13.30 -12.75
C GLN A 549 8.26 12.84 -14.20
N ASN A 550 9.04 11.83 -14.56
CA ASN A 550 8.87 11.18 -15.85
C ASN A 550 7.46 10.58 -15.93
N PRO A 551 6.66 10.87 -16.97
CA PRO A 551 5.40 10.20 -17.18
C PRO A 551 5.62 8.69 -17.13
N THR A 552 4.79 7.99 -16.36
CA THR A 552 4.87 6.54 -16.33
C THR A 552 4.47 6.04 -17.71
N THR A 553 5.29 5.21 -18.33
CA THR A 553 4.99 4.58 -19.62
C THR A 553 4.47 3.18 -19.37
N ALA A 554 3.38 2.77 -20.04
CA ALA A 554 2.94 1.36 -20.09
C ALA A 554 3.91 0.51 -20.92
N PRO A 555 3.91 -0.80 -20.66
CA PRO A 555 4.82 -1.47 -19.75
C PRO A 555 6.28 -1.44 -20.23
N ILE A 556 7.18 -1.88 -19.36
CA ILE A 556 8.41 -2.57 -19.74
C ILE A 556 8.02 -3.55 -20.83
N SER A 557 8.31 -3.22 -22.10
CA SER A 557 8.47 -4.28 -23.10
C SER A 557 9.46 -5.22 -22.46
N THR A 558 9.11 -6.50 -22.31
CA THR A 558 10.15 -7.54 -22.23
C THR A 558 11.16 -7.10 -23.26
N THR A 559 12.38 -6.78 -22.82
CA THR A 559 13.43 -6.34 -23.70
C THR A 559 13.66 -7.50 -24.65
N SER A 560 12.93 -7.49 -25.75
CA SER A 560 13.16 -8.38 -26.87
C SER A 560 14.47 -7.86 -27.40
N ASN A 561 15.56 -8.41 -26.88
CA ASN A 561 16.88 -8.04 -27.33
C ASN A 561 17.04 -8.69 -28.70
N ILE A 562 17.34 -7.86 -29.69
CA ILE A 562 17.75 -8.29 -31.01
C ILE A 562 19.27 -8.49 -30.99
N ARG A 563 19.70 -9.73 -31.18
CA ARG A 563 21.11 -10.05 -31.40
C ARG A 563 21.36 -10.10 -32.90
N VAL A 564 22.27 -9.24 -33.37
CA VAL A 564 22.77 -9.29 -34.75
C VAL A 564 24.17 -9.89 -34.74
N TYR A 565 24.39 -10.93 -35.55
CA TYR A 565 25.69 -11.60 -35.62
C TYR A 565 25.97 -12.11 -37.05
N PRO A 566 27.25 -12.24 -37.45
CA PRO A 566 28.41 -11.65 -36.78
C PRO A 566 28.30 -10.12 -36.75
N ASN A 567 28.92 -9.49 -35.76
CA ASN A 567 29.00 -8.04 -35.64
C ASN A 567 30.30 -7.69 -34.91
N PRO A 568 31.35 -7.21 -35.60
CA PRO A 568 31.35 -6.75 -37.00
C PRO A 568 31.12 -7.83 -38.06
N ALA A 569 30.57 -7.46 -39.22
CA ALA A 569 30.30 -8.34 -40.37
C ALA A 569 30.99 -7.85 -41.65
N SER A 570 31.39 -8.78 -42.52
CA SER A 570 32.00 -8.51 -43.82
C SER A 570 31.12 -8.92 -45.01
N GLU A 571 30.33 -10.00 -44.86
CA GLU A 571 29.52 -10.55 -45.96
C GLU A 571 28.03 -10.62 -45.62
N LYS A 572 27.66 -11.18 -44.47
CA LYS A 572 26.26 -11.42 -44.08
C LYS A 572 26.02 -11.13 -42.60
N ILE A 573 24.79 -10.73 -42.27
CA ILE A 573 24.28 -10.61 -40.89
C ILE A 573 23.03 -11.45 -40.69
N TYR A 574 22.91 -12.02 -39.49
CA TYR A 574 21.79 -12.81 -39.00
C TYR A 574 21.09 -12.07 -37.86
N ILE A 575 19.76 -12.18 -37.81
CA ILE A 575 18.92 -11.60 -36.77
C ILE A 575 18.42 -12.73 -35.87
N ASP A 576 18.71 -12.64 -34.57
CA ASP A 576 18.12 -13.50 -33.54
C ASP A 576 17.33 -12.64 -32.55
N VAL A 577 16.09 -13.05 -32.30
CA VAL A 577 15.15 -12.39 -31.39
C VAL A 577 14.90 -13.36 -30.24
N GLY A 578 15.43 -13.05 -29.05
CA GLY A 578 15.53 -13.98 -27.92
C GLY A 578 14.22 -14.58 -27.38
N ASN A 579 13.06 -14.12 -27.88
CA ASN A 579 11.73 -14.58 -27.48
C ASN A 579 11.02 -15.42 -28.57
N GLY A 580 11.70 -15.75 -29.70
CA GLY A 580 11.13 -16.57 -30.79
C GLY A 580 10.04 -15.87 -31.62
N ILE A 581 9.90 -14.55 -31.49
CA ILE A 581 8.90 -13.76 -32.22
C ILE A 581 9.38 -13.55 -33.67
N ALA A 582 8.52 -13.83 -34.63
CA ALA A 582 8.83 -13.68 -36.05
C ALA A 582 9.10 -12.21 -36.42
N VAL A 583 10.11 -12.01 -37.27
CA VAL A 583 10.46 -10.72 -37.85
C VAL A 583 9.66 -10.52 -39.14
N ASN A 584 8.90 -9.43 -39.23
CA ASN A 584 8.12 -9.09 -40.42
C ASN A 584 8.93 -8.32 -41.46
N SER A 585 9.73 -7.34 -41.04
CA SER A 585 10.49 -6.46 -41.93
C SER A 585 11.74 -5.91 -41.27
N TYR A 586 12.69 -5.44 -42.07
CA TYR A 586 13.86 -4.69 -41.59
C TYR A 586 14.17 -3.47 -42.45
N GLN A 587 14.91 -2.54 -41.84
CA GLN A 587 15.54 -1.39 -42.48
C GLN A 587 16.96 -1.26 -41.95
N LEU A 588 17.93 -1.15 -42.83
CA LEU A 588 19.30 -0.79 -42.49
C LEU A 588 19.50 0.69 -42.76
N ILE A 589 19.90 1.43 -41.73
CA ILE A 589 19.92 2.89 -41.72
C ILE A 589 21.34 3.35 -41.39
N SER A 590 21.87 4.31 -42.16
CA SER A 590 23.14 4.96 -41.83
C SER A 590 23.01 5.84 -40.58
N ILE A 591 24.15 6.21 -39.97
CA ILE A 591 24.17 7.14 -38.82
C ILE A 591 23.59 8.53 -39.11
N THR A 592 23.48 8.93 -40.39
CA THR A 592 22.86 10.20 -40.81
C THR A 592 21.35 10.08 -41.03
N GLY A 593 20.76 8.89 -40.80
CA GLY A 593 19.32 8.65 -40.94
C GLY A 593 18.87 8.23 -42.34
N GLN A 594 19.79 8.11 -43.31
CA GLN A 594 19.47 7.60 -44.64
C GLN A 594 19.26 6.08 -44.60
N VAL A 595 18.13 5.61 -45.15
CA VAL A 595 17.85 4.18 -45.34
C VAL A 595 18.71 3.66 -46.49
N ILE A 596 19.58 2.71 -46.18
CA ILE A 596 20.51 2.07 -47.12
C ILE A 596 19.84 0.86 -47.78
N GLU A 597 19.09 0.09 -46.99
CA GLU A 597 18.36 -1.08 -47.47
C GLU A 597 17.07 -1.25 -46.66
N SER A 598 16.03 -1.82 -47.25
CA SER A 598 14.81 -2.21 -46.53
C SER A 598 14.10 -3.38 -47.21
N LYS A 599 13.52 -4.29 -46.42
CA LYS A 599 12.59 -5.32 -46.90
C LYS A 599 11.29 -5.27 -46.10
N SER A 600 10.17 -5.17 -46.82
CA SER A 600 8.81 -5.14 -46.24
C SER A 600 8.30 -6.51 -45.78
N VAL A 601 8.90 -7.60 -46.28
CA VAL A 601 8.62 -8.98 -45.86
C VAL A 601 9.96 -9.69 -45.69
N TYR A 602 10.25 -10.18 -44.48
CA TYR A 602 11.48 -10.89 -44.13
C TYR A 602 11.20 -12.38 -43.91
N GLN A 603 11.88 -13.24 -44.66
CA GLN A 603 11.67 -14.70 -44.65
C GLN A 603 12.73 -15.45 -43.82
N ASN A 604 13.33 -14.78 -42.82
CA ASN A 604 14.38 -15.36 -41.97
C ASN A 604 15.69 -15.74 -42.69
N GLU A 605 15.93 -15.15 -43.86
CA GLU A 605 17.16 -15.30 -44.65
C GLU A 605 18.24 -14.30 -44.20
N PRO A 606 19.55 -14.65 -44.25
CA PRO A 606 20.61 -13.72 -43.92
C PRO A 606 20.57 -12.47 -44.80
N ILE A 607 20.91 -11.32 -44.20
CA ILE A 607 21.02 -10.04 -44.92
C ILE A 607 22.44 -9.93 -45.47
N ASP A 608 22.56 -9.77 -46.78
CA ASP A 608 23.81 -9.52 -47.48
C ASP A 608 24.27 -8.08 -47.24
N VAL A 609 25.50 -7.93 -46.76
CA VAL A 609 26.12 -6.63 -46.45
C VAL A 609 27.45 -6.42 -47.19
N GLU A 610 27.84 -7.32 -48.10
CA GLU A 610 29.13 -7.26 -48.81
C GLU A 610 29.23 -5.99 -49.67
N HIS A 611 28.12 -5.61 -50.27
CA HIS A 611 27.97 -4.43 -51.12
C HIS A 611 27.88 -3.10 -50.34
N ILE A 612 27.88 -3.15 -49.00
CA ILE A 612 27.70 -1.98 -48.15
C ILE A 612 29.07 -1.48 -47.67
N PRO A 613 29.35 -0.16 -47.75
CA PRO A 613 30.64 0.39 -47.31
C PRO A 613 30.97 0.09 -45.84
N THR A 614 32.26 0.03 -45.53
CA THR A 614 32.74 -0.09 -44.14
C THR A 614 32.23 1.09 -43.30
N GLY A 615 31.56 0.79 -42.18
CA GLY A 615 30.92 1.83 -41.39
C GLY A 615 30.02 1.30 -40.27
N MET A 616 29.40 2.23 -39.55
CA MET A 616 28.41 1.96 -38.51
C MET A 616 27.00 2.21 -39.04
N TYR A 617 26.10 1.27 -38.79
CA TYR A 617 24.70 1.30 -39.23
C TYR A 617 23.77 0.92 -38.08
N LEU A 618 22.50 1.31 -38.22
CA LEU A 618 21.40 0.92 -37.36
C LEU A 618 20.48 -0.02 -38.13
N LEU A 619 20.32 -1.25 -37.65
CA LEU A 619 19.35 -2.19 -38.16
C LEU A 619 18.07 -2.06 -37.35
N LYS A 620 17.02 -1.51 -37.96
CA LYS A 620 15.66 -1.45 -37.40
C LYS A 620 14.87 -2.65 -37.90
N VAL A 621 14.20 -3.36 -37.01
CA VAL A 621 13.44 -4.58 -37.30
C VAL A 621 12.04 -4.47 -36.73
N ASN A 622 11.02 -4.78 -37.52
CA ASN A 622 9.63 -4.79 -37.06
C ASN A 622 9.16 -6.25 -36.87
N LEU A 623 8.61 -6.55 -35.70
CA LEU A 623 8.16 -7.87 -35.28
C LEU A 623 6.67 -8.09 -35.58
N ALA A 624 6.25 -9.35 -35.65
CA ALA A 624 4.86 -9.75 -35.89
C ALA A 624 3.86 -9.25 -34.83
N ASN A 625 4.32 -8.97 -33.61
CA ASN A 625 3.50 -8.44 -32.52
C ASN A 625 3.35 -6.90 -32.55
N GLY A 626 3.85 -6.23 -33.60
CA GLY A 626 3.78 -4.77 -33.76
C GLY A 626 4.91 -3.99 -33.08
N GLN A 627 5.87 -4.65 -32.42
CA GLN A 627 7.05 -3.99 -31.84
C GLN A 627 8.12 -3.69 -32.90
N SER A 628 8.87 -2.60 -32.72
CA SER A 628 10.08 -2.29 -33.50
C SER A 628 11.32 -2.33 -32.60
N LEU A 629 12.35 -3.05 -33.00
CA LEU A 629 13.64 -3.14 -32.33
C LEU A 629 14.74 -2.48 -33.18
N THR A 630 15.80 -2.00 -32.56
CA THR A 630 16.96 -1.46 -33.28
C THR A 630 18.25 -2.01 -32.70
N SER A 631 19.18 -2.45 -33.56
CA SER A 631 20.51 -2.91 -33.16
C SER A 631 21.60 -2.17 -33.95
N LYS A 632 22.74 -1.94 -33.32
CA LYS A 632 23.93 -1.40 -34.00
C LYS A 632 24.59 -2.51 -34.81
N VAL A 633 24.93 -2.23 -36.06
CA VAL A 633 25.69 -3.13 -36.94
C VAL A 633 26.96 -2.42 -37.38
N ILE A 634 28.10 -3.10 -37.28
CA ILE A 634 29.39 -2.64 -37.78
C ILE A 634 29.72 -3.47 -39.01
N ILE A 635 29.86 -2.82 -40.16
CA ILE A 635 30.28 -3.47 -41.40
C ILE A 635 31.76 -3.18 -41.60
N LYS A 636 32.56 -4.22 -41.82
CA LYS A 636 34.00 -4.15 -42.02
C LYS A 636 34.37 -5.07 -43.18
N GLN A 637 34.81 -4.49 -44.28
CA GLN A 637 35.36 -5.21 -45.43
C GLN A 637 36.74 -5.78 -45.13
#